data_AF-A0A3B8PXJ2-F1
#
_entry.id   AF-A0A3B8PXJ2-F1
#
_cell.length_a   1.000
_cell.length_b   1.000
_cell.length_c   1.000
_cell.angle_alpha   90.00
_cell.angle_beta   90.00
_cell.angle_gamma   90.00
#
_symmetry.space_group_name_H-M   'P 1'
#
loop_
_entity.id
_entity.type
_entity.pdbx_description
1 polymer ?
#
loop_
_entity_poly.entity_id
_entity_poly.type
_entity_poly.pdbx_seq_one_letter_code
_entity_poly.pdbx_strand_id
1 'polypeptide(L)'
;TGGGGDTYDNADSFTYYYETRTGDFDVQVQLISVDADDPTGAQQSAKASLHVRANLTPGSPDIQVSGTPTAGANYVETIFRPVQDGGTDDPPQNASEFVHYGDGPWDGTFRPVNEGELYPVWVRVKREGNLFQTFYSVDGVHWPVLAEYSVDSAQFPETINVGLAAVAHVGSGEDENLRVRSTFKDYHDTPFPPATTVNGAPAGDDAPGPFPNTSVSAVNWTVSLPADGIGFSADLTESGPIVWNTGGFGTISRDILLSIDGQQGPIPFSISRYACGALDLGISPQDPVAAQENLGPYSNPKRIRSTPQATSAPAQAWFPSPRYGVLIPTVRTNGPIQWNDGAAPFYPHTFQVIDFSSATYFNLDDGTFGNGQPYTRMSKLGDTRAHPNPEANSAGGFQRAAFDISVAWFPFSQGWQAGYFKDATQGPRAFWHDPASHSPAASVDTLAINKNSASALLTWVDLVGDQTFGGLAELSFPGVDSRDGGLLFVTPNDDNTERGPQANAAIKGDGTGWTVAIRGVQENKTDPATYVQANQSEFSFLLIPYTAGNLIGGEIAGATGAKLHSAGEFTVTRQEAGRYLLSIPGKQSTNGMLILQPVGTLPDNPNLVDNVTMTYAPSANGFVIESRYIAPGAGENGFDAFPLRDSNFYFAWVDFTNPLTPTAAAVPPTLSVQTQGTSVVVSWPAGVTGWTLQSSPSLSTPDWQPVPGVVNNSVTLTPTTGPSFFRLSQ
;
A
#
# COMPACT_ATOMS: atom_id res chain seq x y z
N THR A 1 0.08 40.95 -21.77
CA THR A 1 0.80 40.95 -23.05
C THR A 1 2.24 40.64 -22.76
N GLY A 2 2.80 39.62 -23.42
CA GLY A 2 4.20 39.21 -23.26
C GLY A 2 4.95 39.24 -24.59
N GLY A 3 6.27 39.42 -24.50
CA GLY A 3 7.22 39.16 -25.58
C GLY A 3 7.91 37.81 -25.38
N GLY A 4 9.17 37.72 -25.80
CA GLY A 4 10.02 36.56 -25.54
C GLY A 4 10.16 35.62 -26.73
N GLY A 5 11.39 35.11 -26.90
CA GLY A 5 11.78 34.28 -28.03
C GLY A 5 11.11 32.92 -28.02
N ASP A 6 11.38 32.10 -27.01
CA ASP A 6 10.81 30.77 -26.81
C ASP A 6 11.10 30.26 -25.37
N THR A 7 10.48 29.13 -25.00
CA THR A 7 10.71 28.38 -23.75
C THR A 7 11.04 26.89 -23.99
N TYR A 8 11.31 26.51 -25.25
CA TYR A 8 11.70 25.15 -25.64
C TYR A 8 13.23 25.02 -25.81
N ASP A 9 13.76 23.80 -25.65
CA ASP A 9 15.21 23.50 -25.63
C ASP A 9 15.95 24.46 -24.66
N ASN A 10 16.98 25.15 -25.14
CA ASN A 10 17.81 26.03 -24.32
C ASN A 10 17.23 27.45 -24.18
N ALA A 11 16.08 27.74 -24.80
CA ALA A 11 15.46 29.05 -24.72
C ALA A 11 14.71 29.24 -23.39
N ASP A 12 14.83 30.43 -22.81
CA ASP A 12 14.23 30.76 -21.51
C ASP A 12 13.80 32.23 -21.48
N SER A 13 13.03 32.65 -22.49
CA SER A 13 12.65 34.06 -22.70
C SER A 13 11.13 34.22 -22.74
N PHE A 14 10.58 34.85 -21.70
CA PHE A 14 9.14 34.98 -21.51
C PHE A 14 8.80 36.09 -20.51
N THR A 15 7.53 36.45 -20.43
CA THR A 15 7.01 37.32 -19.35
C THR A 15 6.41 36.45 -18.27
N TYR A 16 6.76 36.68 -17.00
CA TYR A 16 6.34 35.85 -15.87
C TYR A 16 5.80 36.68 -14.71
N TYR A 17 4.60 36.32 -14.25
CA TYR A 17 3.99 36.85 -13.03
C TYR A 17 3.80 35.71 -12.04
N TYR A 18 4.45 35.77 -10.88
CA TYR A 18 4.59 34.61 -10.01
C TYR A 18 4.47 34.95 -8.53
N GLU A 19 4.22 33.91 -7.77
CA GLU A 19 4.36 33.85 -6.33
C GLU A 19 5.29 32.70 -5.93
N THR A 20 5.73 32.71 -4.68
CA THR A 20 6.50 31.61 -4.11
C THR A 20 5.57 30.67 -3.36
N ARG A 21 5.79 29.35 -3.51
CA ARG A 21 5.08 28.30 -2.76
C ARG A 21 6.08 27.34 -2.13
N THR A 22 5.74 26.81 -0.96
CA THR A 22 6.56 25.85 -0.22
C THR A 22 5.78 24.56 0.03
N GLY A 23 6.40 23.41 -0.26
CA GLY A 23 5.78 22.10 -0.09
C GLY A 23 4.77 21.78 -1.18
N ASP A 24 3.81 20.92 -0.84
CA ASP A 24 2.75 20.46 -1.74
C ASP A 24 1.74 21.56 -2.06
N PHE A 25 1.25 21.59 -3.29
CA PHE A 25 0.25 22.57 -3.72
C PHE A 25 -0.56 22.08 -4.91
N ASP A 26 -1.68 22.77 -5.16
CA ASP A 26 -2.57 22.48 -6.27
C ASP A 26 -3.22 23.76 -6.78
N VAL A 27 -2.91 24.14 -8.03
CA VAL A 27 -3.25 25.46 -8.56
C VAL A 27 -3.82 25.35 -9.96
N GLN A 28 -4.80 26.19 -10.28
CA GLN A 28 -5.43 26.23 -11.59
C GLN A 28 -5.65 27.65 -12.10
N VAL A 29 -5.83 27.74 -13.41
CA VAL A 29 -6.24 28.97 -14.10
C VAL A 29 -7.06 28.63 -15.33
N GLN A 30 -8.03 29.48 -15.66
CA GLN A 30 -8.72 29.42 -16.94
C GLN A 30 -8.02 30.31 -17.96
N LEU A 31 -7.57 29.72 -19.06
CA LEU A 31 -7.12 30.42 -20.25
C LEU A 31 -8.36 30.85 -21.05
N ILE A 32 -8.55 32.15 -21.23
CA ILE A 32 -9.69 32.72 -21.96
C ILE A 32 -9.35 32.97 -23.43
N SER A 33 -8.13 33.43 -23.71
CA SER A 33 -7.64 33.62 -25.08
C SER A 33 -6.12 33.66 -25.11
N VAL A 34 -5.56 33.30 -26.27
CA VAL A 34 -4.15 33.51 -26.62
C VAL A 34 -4.11 34.14 -28.00
N ASP A 35 -4.02 35.46 -28.03
CA ASP A 35 -4.09 36.26 -29.25
C ASP A 35 -2.67 36.68 -29.65
N ALA A 36 -2.11 36.03 -30.68
CA ALA A 36 -0.83 36.40 -31.25
C ALA A 36 -1.01 37.41 -32.40
N ASP A 37 -0.03 38.30 -32.60
CA ASP A 37 -0.05 39.33 -33.64
C ASP A 37 0.19 38.75 -35.05
N ASP A 38 0.94 37.64 -35.16
CA ASP A 38 1.16 36.87 -36.40
C ASP A 38 1.03 35.34 -36.17
N PRO A 39 -0.20 34.83 -35.96
CA PRO A 39 -0.42 33.43 -35.63
C PRO A 39 -0.16 32.46 -36.80
N THR A 40 -0.10 32.95 -38.04
CA THR A 40 0.06 32.09 -39.24
C THR A 40 1.49 32.05 -39.77
N GLY A 41 2.34 33.03 -39.43
CA GLY A 41 3.71 33.18 -39.96
C GLY A 41 4.84 32.78 -39.01
N ALA A 42 4.81 33.20 -37.74
CA ALA A 42 5.91 32.97 -36.78
C ALA A 42 5.45 32.50 -35.39
N GLN A 43 4.26 32.94 -34.93
CA GLN A 43 3.81 32.74 -33.55
C GLN A 43 2.86 31.54 -33.38
N GLN A 44 3.03 30.48 -34.18
CA GLN A 44 2.13 29.32 -34.17
C GLN A 44 2.08 28.62 -32.81
N SER A 45 3.18 28.61 -32.05
CA SER A 45 3.28 28.04 -30.70
C SER A 45 3.56 29.11 -29.64
N ALA A 46 2.98 30.31 -29.81
CA ALA A 46 2.90 31.27 -28.71
C ALA A 46 2.17 30.62 -27.52
N LYS A 47 2.54 30.97 -26.29
CA LYS A 47 2.06 30.25 -25.10
C LYS A 47 1.42 31.18 -24.10
N ALA A 48 0.30 30.75 -23.52
CA ALA A 48 -0.19 31.19 -22.24
C ALA A 48 -0.09 30.02 -21.26
N SER A 49 0.75 30.16 -20.24
CA SER A 49 1.16 29.03 -19.41
C SER A 49 0.85 29.25 -17.94
N LEU A 50 0.46 28.18 -17.27
CA LEU A 50 0.70 28.01 -15.84
C LEU A 50 2.09 27.38 -15.70
N HIS A 51 3.03 28.15 -15.17
CA HIS A 51 4.47 27.88 -15.22
C HIS A 51 5.04 27.78 -13.81
N VAL A 52 5.62 26.62 -13.50
CA VAL A 52 6.31 26.31 -12.25
C VAL A 52 7.81 26.33 -12.49
N ARG A 53 8.56 27.08 -11.68
CA ARG A 53 10.03 27.19 -11.78
C ARG A 53 10.69 26.93 -10.44
N ALA A 54 11.71 26.09 -10.42
CA ALA A 54 12.54 25.87 -9.24
C ALA A 54 13.18 27.18 -8.74
N ASN A 55 13.63 28.04 -9.66
CA ASN A 55 14.23 29.34 -9.34
C ASN A 55 14.03 30.37 -10.48
N LEU A 56 14.57 31.58 -10.30
CA LEU A 56 14.42 32.70 -11.25
C LEU A 56 15.66 32.92 -12.14
N THR A 57 16.68 32.07 -12.02
CA THR A 57 17.86 32.16 -12.88
C THR A 57 17.51 31.66 -14.29
N PRO A 58 18.19 32.15 -15.33
CA PRO A 58 18.07 31.59 -16.68
C PRO A 58 18.34 30.09 -16.66
N GLY A 59 17.60 29.30 -17.43
CA GLY A 59 17.76 27.84 -17.50
C GLY A 59 17.24 27.09 -16.28
N SER A 60 16.47 27.72 -15.39
CA SER A 60 15.89 27.04 -14.21
C SER A 60 15.13 25.77 -14.62
N PRO A 61 15.25 24.68 -13.86
CA PRO A 61 14.29 23.59 -13.93
C PRO A 61 12.86 24.12 -13.85
N ASP A 62 12.00 23.66 -14.74
CA ASP A 62 10.64 24.16 -14.86
C ASP A 62 9.65 23.11 -15.40
N ILE A 63 8.36 23.39 -15.18
CA ILE A 63 7.24 22.65 -15.73
C ILE A 63 6.21 23.68 -16.21
N GLN A 64 5.74 23.52 -17.45
CA GLN A 64 4.83 24.45 -18.10
C GLN A 64 3.65 23.70 -18.68
N VAL A 65 2.43 24.05 -18.28
CA VAL A 65 1.21 23.64 -19.00
C VAL A 65 0.62 24.84 -19.72
N SER A 66 0.50 24.74 -21.03
CA SER A 66 0.36 25.89 -21.94
C SER A 66 -0.79 25.71 -22.93
N GLY A 67 -1.58 26.77 -23.14
CA GLY A 67 -2.47 26.88 -24.30
C GLY A 67 -1.81 27.67 -25.43
N THR A 68 -2.05 27.25 -26.68
CA THR A 68 -1.55 27.90 -27.91
C THR A 68 -2.66 28.62 -28.70
N PRO A 69 -2.36 29.62 -29.57
CA PRO A 69 -3.37 30.38 -30.30
C PRO A 69 -4.33 29.52 -31.12
N THR A 70 -5.60 29.94 -31.20
CA THR A 70 -6.63 29.27 -32.03
C THR A 70 -6.30 29.26 -33.52
N ALA A 71 -5.71 30.34 -34.03
CA ALA A 71 -5.23 30.44 -35.41
C ALA A 71 -3.79 29.89 -35.60
N GLY A 72 -3.19 29.38 -34.52
CA GLY A 72 -1.88 28.72 -34.49
C GLY A 72 -2.03 27.22 -34.29
N ALA A 73 -1.27 26.65 -33.36
CA ALA A 73 -1.22 25.20 -33.15
C ALA A 73 -2.48 24.61 -32.47
N ASN A 74 -3.29 25.46 -31.81
CA ASN A 74 -4.61 25.15 -31.25
C ASN A 74 -4.67 23.88 -30.37
N TYR A 75 -3.74 23.74 -29.42
CA TYR A 75 -3.71 22.68 -28.41
C TYR A 75 -3.30 23.19 -27.02
N VAL A 76 -3.54 22.34 -25.99
CA VAL A 76 -2.86 22.41 -24.69
C VAL A 76 -1.67 21.45 -24.70
N GLU A 77 -0.56 21.83 -24.08
CA GLU A 77 0.69 21.08 -24.05
C GLU A 77 1.35 21.19 -22.68
N THR A 78 2.00 20.12 -22.24
CA THR A 78 2.96 20.17 -21.14
C THR A 78 4.39 20.00 -21.65
N ILE A 79 5.30 20.87 -21.23
CA ILE A 79 6.75 20.74 -21.44
C ILE A 79 7.49 20.90 -20.11
N PHE A 80 8.70 20.36 -20.03
CA PHE A 80 9.49 20.41 -18.79
C PHE A 80 10.99 20.51 -19.02
N ARG A 81 11.67 21.13 -18.06
CA ARG A 81 13.13 21.17 -17.94
C ARG A 81 13.54 20.50 -16.62
N PRO A 82 14.19 19.32 -16.64
CA PRO A 82 14.45 18.56 -15.41
C PRO A 82 15.60 19.10 -14.56
N VAL A 83 16.58 19.76 -15.18
CA VAL A 83 17.83 20.18 -14.54
C VAL A 83 18.20 21.61 -14.96
N GLN A 84 18.97 22.29 -14.11
CA GLN A 84 19.49 23.62 -14.40
C GLN A 84 20.31 23.61 -15.71
N ASP A 85 20.01 24.57 -16.60
CA ASP A 85 20.62 24.74 -17.92
C ASP A 85 20.47 23.54 -18.87
N GLY A 86 19.50 22.65 -18.57
CA GLY A 86 19.10 21.57 -19.48
C GLY A 86 18.16 22.05 -20.59
N GLY A 87 17.99 21.21 -21.62
CA GLY A 87 16.97 21.44 -22.64
C GLY A 87 15.56 21.21 -22.07
N THR A 88 14.63 22.10 -22.41
CA THR A 88 13.19 21.85 -22.24
C THR A 88 12.70 20.95 -23.36
N ASP A 89 11.94 19.92 -23.03
CA ASP A 89 11.38 18.98 -24.00
C ASP A 89 9.94 18.58 -23.61
N ASP A 90 9.29 17.87 -24.53
CA ASP A 90 8.06 17.13 -24.28
C ASP A 90 8.28 16.08 -23.17
N PRO A 91 7.22 15.65 -22.47
CA PRO A 91 7.28 14.48 -21.59
C PRO A 91 8.00 13.29 -22.22
N PRO A 92 8.74 12.48 -21.43
CA PRO A 92 9.47 11.34 -21.97
C PRO A 92 8.53 10.40 -22.74
N GLN A 93 8.85 10.17 -24.01
CA GLN A 93 8.10 9.31 -24.92
C GLN A 93 8.33 7.83 -24.57
N ASN A 94 7.33 7.16 -24.00
CA ASN A 94 7.18 5.72 -24.13
C ASN A 94 5.81 5.42 -24.75
N ALA A 95 5.79 5.28 -26.07
CA ALA A 95 4.63 5.12 -26.95
C ALA A 95 3.70 3.90 -26.69
N SER A 96 3.72 3.33 -25.48
CA SER A 96 2.79 2.31 -25.00
C SER A 96 2.22 2.58 -23.60
N GLU A 97 2.62 3.65 -22.89
CA GLU A 97 2.23 3.89 -21.49
C GLU A 97 1.69 5.28 -21.17
N PHE A 98 1.68 6.23 -22.13
CA PHE A 98 0.88 7.45 -22.00
C PHE A 98 -0.46 7.30 -22.73
N VAL A 99 -1.53 7.69 -22.05
CA VAL A 99 -2.87 7.71 -22.66
C VAL A 99 -2.91 8.92 -23.60
N HIS A 100 -3.11 8.67 -24.89
CA HIS A 100 -3.59 9.69 -25.82
C HIS A 100 -4.97 10.17 -25.32
N TYR A 101 -5.02 11.26 -24.55
CA TYR A 101 -6.29 11.91 -24.19
C TYR A 101 -6.71 12.85 -25.32
N GLY A 102 -7.30 12.26 -26.37
CA GLY A 102 -7.85 12.97 -27.54
C GLY A 102 -6.92 13.00 -28.76
N ASP A 103 -7.31 13.76 -29.79
CA ASP A 103 -6.64 13.84 -31.10
C ASP A 103 -5.41 14.78 -31.10
N GLY A 104 -4.66 14.85 -30.00
CA GLY A 104 -3.45 15.66 -29.85
C GLY A 104 -2.31 15.20 -30.77
N PRO A 105 -1.37 16.07 -31.16
CA PRO A 105 -0.28 15.72 -32.07
C PRO A 105 0.80 14.85 -31.41
N TRP A 106 0.97 14.95 -30.08
CA TRP A 106 2.04 14.31 -29.30
C TRP A 106 1.54 13.89 -27.90
N ASP A 107 2.32 13.07 -27.19
CA ASP A 107 2.06 12.76 -25.77
C ASP A 107 2.13 14.02 -24.90
N GLY A 108 1.29 14.12 -23.87
CA GLY A 108 1.20 15.33 -23.04
C GLY A 108 0.50 16.52 -23.69
N THR A 109 -0.24 16.28 -24.78
CA THR A 109 -1.04 17.30 -25.48
C THR A 109 -2.52 16.97 -25.53
N PHE A 110 -3.36 18.01 -25.56
CA PHE A 110 -4.80 17.89 -25.76
C PHE A 110 -5.25 18.82 -26.89
N ARG A 111 -6.10 18.30 -27.79
CA ARG A 111 -6.78 19.07 -28.84
C ARG A 111 -8.30 18.95 -28.73
N PRO A 112 -9.05 20.05 -28.94
CA PRO A 112 -10.50 19.97 -29.06
C PRO A 112 -10.89 19.23 -30.35
N VAL A 113 -12.05 18.55 -30.31
CA VAL A 113 -12.56 17.76 -31.46
C VAL A 113 -12.86 18.65 -32.68
N ASN A 114 -13.30 19.89 -32.45
CA ASN A 114 -13.51 20.87 -33.52
C ASN A 114 -12.40 21.92 -33.51
N GLU A 115 -11.84 22.18 -34.70
CA GLU A 115 -10.93 23.31 -34.90
C GLU A 115 -11.62 24.62 -34.50
N GLY A 116 -10.93 25.46 -33.72
CA GLY A 116 -11.48 26.73 -33.26
C GLY A 116 -12.03 26.75 -31.83
N GLU A 117 -12.24 25.59 -31.20
CA GLU A 117 -12.99 25.49 -29.93
C GLU A 117 -12.11 25.27 -28.68
N LEU A 118 -10.81 25.60 -28.74
CA LEU A 118 -9.94 25.36 -27.58
C LEU A 118 -10.31 26.25 -26.38
N TYR A 119 -10.65 27.51 -26.60
CA TYR A 119 -10.88 28.46 -25.51
C TYR A 119 -12.38 28.70 -25.26
N PRO A 120 -12.79 28.88 -23.98
CA PRO A 120 -11.95 28.87 -22.78
C PRO A 120 -11.56 27.44 -22.36
N VAL A 121 -10.32 27.27 -21.86
CA VAL A 121 -9.82 25.99 -21.32
C VAL A 121 -9.17 26.23 -19.98
N TRP A 122 -9.36 25.31 -19.06
CA TRP A 122 -8.66 25.31 -17.79
C TRP A 122 -7.37 24.51 -17.87
N VAL A 123 -6.34 24.98 -17.16
CA VAL A 123 -5.10 24.24 -16.92
C VAL A 123 -4.77 24.25 -15.43
N ARG A 124 -4.15 23.17 -14.94
CA ARG A 124 -3.86 22.95 -13.52
C ARG A 124 -2.54 22.24 -13.33
N VAL A 125 -1.84 22.55 -12.24
CA VAL A 125 -0.60 21.87 -11.81
C VAL A 125 -0.70 21.51 -10.34
N LYS A 126 -0.41 20.26 -10.00
CA LYS A 126 -0.38 19.72 -8.63
C LYS A 126 1.01 19.20 -8.30
N ARG A 127 1.50 19.47 -7.09
CA ARG A 127 2.73 18.92 -6.50
C ARG A 127 2.42 18.08 -5.26
N GLU A 128 2.93 16.85 -5.22
CA GLU A 128 2.91 15.94 -4.05
C GLU A 128 4.30 15.34 -3.82
N GLY A 129 5.02 15.87 -2.84
CA GLY A 129 6.44 15.61 -2.61
C GLY A 129 7.28 16.00 -3.84
N ASN A 130 7.79 14.97 -4.52
CA ASN A 130 8.58 15.11 -5.75
C ASN A 130 7.75 14.85 -7.01
N LEU A 131 6.45 14.60 -6.90
CA LEU A 131 5.56 14.35 -8.02
C LEU A 131 4.92 15.66 -8.48
N PHE A 132 4.94 15.91 -9.79
CA PHE A 132 4.15 16.94 -10.45
C PHE A 132 3.16 16.32 -11.42
N GLN A 133 1.91 16.77 -11.37
CA GLN A 133 0.85 16.44 -12.31
C GLN A 133 0.38 17.72 -13.01
N THR A 134 0.18 17.66 -14.32
CA THR A 134 -0.52 18.70 -15.08
C THR A 134 -1.86 18.16 -15.59
N PHE A 135 -2.84 19.05 -15.69
CA PHE A 135 -4.19 18.70 -16.11
C PHE A 135 -4.75 19.77 -17.04
N TYR A 136 -5.76 19.39 -17.81
CA TYR A 136 -6.62 20.32 -18.53
C TYR A 136 -8.09 20.06 -18.18
N SER A 137 -8.96 21.03 -18.44
CA SER A 137 -10.41 20.81 -18.39
C SER A 137 -11.16 21.76 -19.32
N VAL A 138 -12.16 21.23 -20.03
CA VAL A 138 -13.05 22.01 -20.90
C VAL A 138 -14.31 22.51 -20.19
N ASP A 139 -14.61 21.98 -19.00
CA ASP A 139 -15.81 22.30 -18.23
C ASP A 139 -15.52 22.81 -16.80
N GLY A 140 -14.26 22.73 -16.36
CA GLY A 140 -13.81 23.09 -15.01
C GLY A 140 -14.20 22.06 -13.93
N VAL A 141 -14.78 20.92 -14.33
CA VAL A 141 -15.28 19.87 -13.41
C VAL A 141 -14.51 18.57 -13.60
N HIS A 142 -14.31 18.14 -14.85
CA HIS A 142 -13.55 16.93 -15.17
C HIS A 142 -12.11 17.31 -15.52
N TRP A 143 -11.15 16.70 -14.83
CA TRP A 143 -9.73 17.01 -14.94
C TRP A 143 -8.91 15.77 -15.31
N PRO A 144 -8.85 15.40 -16.60
CA PRO A 144 -7.90 14.38 -17.06
C PRO A 144 -6.47 14.82 -16.78
N VAL A 145 -5.63 13.88 -16.35
CA VAL A 145 -4.19 14.09 -16.27
C VAL A 145 -3.67 14.28 -17.69
N LEU A 146 -2.97 15.39 -17.92
CA LEU A 146 -2.31 15.67 -19.18
C LEU A 146 -0.88 15.09 -19.18
N ALA A 147 -0.12 15.32 -18.10
CA ALA A 147 1.20 14.73 -17.93
C ALA A 147 1.58 14.61 -16.45
N GLU A 148 2.56 13.74 -16.15
CA GLU A 148 2.98 13.46 -14.78
C GLU A 148 4.48 13.16 -14.67
N TYR A 149 5.19 13.81 -13.74
CA TYR A 149 6.66 13.74 -13.62
C TYR A 149 7.10 13.63 -12.17
N SER A 150 8.02 12.72 -11.88
CA SER A 150 8.78 12.79 -10.64
C SER A 150 10.05 13.58 -10.90
N VAL A 151 10.34 14.55 -10.04
CA VAL A 151 11.49 15.44 -10.19
C VAL A 151 12.56 15.14 -9.14
N ASP A 152 13.82 15.40 -9.48
CA ASP A 152 14.89 15.37 -8.49
C ASP A 152 14.71 16.52 -7.49
N SER A 153 14.53 16.17 -6.21
CA SER A 153 14.42 17.14 -5.10
C SER A 153 15.60 18.11 -5.01
N ALA A 154 16.79 17.74 -5.53
CA ALA A 154 17.93 18.65 -5.60
C ALA A 154 17.77 19.73 -6.67
N GLN A 155 17.00 19.46 -7.72
CA GLN A 155 16.68 20.42 -8.79
C GLN A 155 15.39 21.20 -8.49
N PHE A 156 14.41 20.55 -7.85
CA PHE A 156 13.13 21.13 -7.45
C PHE A 156 13.02 21.19 -5.91
N PRO A 157 13.59 22.23 -5.27
CA PRO A 157 13.53 22.38 -3.82
C PRO A 157 12.09 22.53 -3.31
N GLU A 158 11.85 22.41 -1.99
CA GLU A 158 10.51 22.57 -1.42
C GLU A 158 9.88 23.92 -1.76
N THR A 159 10.69 24.98 -1.78
CA THR A 159 10.23 26.34 -2.09
C THR A 159 10.52 26.68 -3.55
N ILE A 160 9.48 26.91 -4.35
CA ILE A 160 9.55 27.17 -5.79
C ILE A 160 8.66 28.35 -6.19
N ASN A 161 8.75 28.77 -7.45
CA ASN A 161 7.93 29.85 -8.02
C ASN A 161 6.82 29.25 -8.89
N VAL A 162 5.60 29.75 -8.73
CA VAL A 162 4.43 29.30 -9.47
C VAL A 162 3.70 30.52 -10.00
N GLY A 163 3.29 30.51 -11.27
CA GLY A 163 2.76 31.73 -11.86
C GLY A 163 2.24 31.60 -13.28
N LEU A 164 1.83 32.74 -13.82
CA LEU A 164 1.31 32.89 -15.17
C LEU A 164 2.45 33.38 -16.08
N ALA A 165 2.65 32.68 -17.20
CA ALA A 165 3.65 33.05 -18.19
C ALA A 165 3.01 33.31 -19.57
N ALA A 166 3.62 34.21 -20.32
CA ALA A 166 3.27 34.49 -21.71
C ALA A 166 4.53 34.52 -22.57
N VAL A 167 4.49 33.79 -23.70
CA VAL A 167 5.62 33.62 -24.64
C VAL A 167 5.16 33.93 -26.05
N ALA A 168 5.80 34.90 -26.72
CA ALA A 168 5.43 35.27 -28.08
C ALA A 168 5.80 34.20 -29.13
N HIS A 169 6.80 33.35 -28.83
CA HIS A 169 7.30 32.27 -29.69
C HIS A 169 7.70 32.79 -31.08
N VAL A 170 8.79 33.56 -31.13
CA VAL A 170 9.27 34.26 -32.34
C VAL A 170 10.66 33.81 -32.79
N GLY A 171 11.15 32.70 -32.24
CA GLY A 171 12.50 32.15 -32.49
C GLY A 171 13.52 32.62 -31.45
N SER A 172 14.81 32.29 -31.63
CA SER A 172 15.86 32.51 -30.63
C SER A 172 16.24 33.98 -30.35
N GLY A 173 15.63 34.94 -31.04
CA GLY A 173 15.78 36.38 -30.78
C GLY A 173 14.43 37.04 -30.57
N GLU A 174 14.31 37.91 -29.56
CA GLU A 174 13.10 38.69 -29.33
C GLU A 174 12.85 39.67 -30.51
N ASP A 175 11.64 39.67 -31.07
CA ASP A 175 11.15 40.71 -31.97
C ASP A 175 10.21 41.63 -31.19
N GLU A 176 10.52 42.93 -31.10
CA GLU A 176 9.72 43.90 -30.36
C GLU A 176 8.31 44.14 -30.95
N ASN A 177 8.10 43.79 -32.23
CA ASN A 177 6.84 44.02 -32.93
C ASN A 177 5.86 42.86 -32.80
N LEU A 178 6.32 41.69 -32.36
CA LEU A 178 5.51 40.49 -32.20
C LEU A 178 5.23 40.28 -30.71
N ARG A 179 3.96 40.36 -30.33
CA ARG A 179 3.53 40.13 -28.95
C ARG A 179 2.48 39.04 -28.92
N VAL A 180 2.28 38.50 -27.72
CA VAL A 180 1.13 37.65 -27.43
C VAL A 180 0.30 38.30 -26.33
N ARG A 181 -1.01 38.37 -26.54
CA ARG A 181 -1.97 38.73 -25.51
C ARG A 181 -2.63 37.46 -24.99
N SER A 182 -2.17 37.04 -23.82
CA SER A 182 -2.77 35.95 -23.05
C SER A 182 -3.76 36.53 -22.05
N THR A 183 -5.00 36.05 -22.07
CA THR A 183 -6.05 36.42 -21.11
C THR A 183 -6.28 35.27 -20.14
N PHE A 184 -6.01 35.51 -18.87
CA PHE A 184 -6.22 34.54 -17.79
C PHE A 184 -7.41 34.96 -16.92
N LYS A 185 -8.14 33.99 -16.39
CA LYS A 185 -9.24 34.21 -15.45
C LYS A 185 -9.16 33.17 -14.33
N ASP A 186 -9.59 33.56 -13.14
CA ASP A 186 -9.75 32.65 -11.99
C ASP A 186 -8.45 31.87 -11.68
N TYR A 187 -7.30 32.58 -11.63
CA TYR A 187 -6.09 32.02 -11.02
C TYR A 187 -6.28 31.95 -9.51
N HIS A 188 -6.24 30.76 -8.98
CA HIS A 188 -6.41 30.45 -7.57
C HIS A 188 -5.88 29.04 -7.33
N ASP A 189 -5.64 28.74 -6.06
CA ASP A 189 -5.65 27.33 -5.65
C ASP A 189 -6.87 26.68 -6.25
N THR A 190 -6.71 25.49 -6.83
CA THR A 190 -7.88 24.71 -7.21
C THR A 190 -8.76 24.67 -5.96
N PRO A 191 -9.93 25.36 -5.96
CA PRO A 191 -10.84 25.27 -4.85
C PRO A 191 -11.16 23.81 -4.93
N PHE A 192 -10.67 23.12 -3.93
CA PHE A 192 -10.97 21.73 -3.84
C PHE A 192 -12.49 21.60 -4.07
N PRO A 193 -13.01 20.71 -4.93
CA PRO A 193 -14.26 20.09 -4.54
C PRO A 193 -14.02 19.74 -3.07
N PRO A 194 -14.76 20.37 -2.14
CA PRO A 194 -14.31 20.66 -0.77
C PRO A 194 -13.33 19.60 -0.34
N ALA A 195 -12.06 19.97 -0.16
CA ALA A 195 -10.94 19.03 -0.17
C ALA A 195 -11.42 17.69 0.31
N THR A 196 -11.44 16.69 -0.56
CA THR A 196 -11.27 15.33 -0.05
C THR A 196 -9.79 15.09 0.32
N THR A 197 -9.11 16.20 0.63
CA THR A 197 -8.23 16.45 1.78
C THR A 197 -6.78 16.03 1.64
N VAL A 198 -5.93 16.73 2.39
CA VAL A 198 -4.80 16.07 3.03
C VAL A 198 -5.42 15.04 3.99
N ASN A 199 -5.40 13.75 3.61
CA ASN A 199 -5.95 12.57 4.32
C ASN A 199 -7.40 12.09 3.98
N GLY A 200 -7.81 12.03 2.71
CA GLY A 200 -9.10 11.45 2.26
C GLY A 200 -10.46 11.94 2.83
N ALA A 201 -10.56 12.77 3.89
CA ALA A 201 -11.74 12.89 4.75
C ALA A 201 -13.07 13.19 4.00
N PRO A 202 -14.17 12.47 4.29
CA PRO A 202 -15.41 12.58 3.53
C PRO A 202 -16.25 13.76 4.00
N ALA A 203 -17.12 14.25 3.12
CA ALA A 203 -18.06 15.31 3.44
C ALA A 203 -19.29 14.78 4.21
N GLY A 204 -19.70 15.47 5.29
CA GLY A 204 -20.98 15.25 5.99
C GLY A 204 -20.86 14.65 7.40
N ASP A 205 -22.02 14.50 8.06
CA ASP A 205 -22.13 13.96 9.44
C ASP A 205 -21.88 12.44 9.52
N ASP A 206 -21.88 11.75 8.37
CA ASP A 206 -21.68 10.31 8.23
C ASP A 206 -20.24 9.92 7.86
N ALA A 207 -19.28 10.83 8.04
CA ALA A 207 -17.88 10.58 7.75
C ALA A 207 -17.29 9.46 8.63
N PRO A 208 -16.37 8.62 8.12
CA PRO A 208 -15.60 7.66 8.88
C PRO A 208 -14.72 8.33 9.93
N GLY A 209 -14.05 7.50 10.74
CA GLY A 209 -13.08 7.95 11.72
C GLY A 209 -11.82 8.54 11.08
N PRO A 210 -10.81 8.88 11.90
CA PRO A 210 -9.55 9.46 11.44
C PRO A 210 -8.91 8.63 10.31
N PHE A 211 -8.23 9.29 9.38
CA PHE A 211 -7.56 8.60 8.29
C PHE A 211 -6.55 7.56 8.84
N PRO A 212 -6.56 6.31 8.33
CA PRO A 212 -5.95 5.16 8.99
C PRO A 212 -4.46 5.01 8.67
N ASN A 213 -3.69 6.09 8.82
CA ASN A 213 -2.27 6.15 8.44
C ASN A 213 -1.31 6.22 9.64
N THR A 214 -1.83 6.32 10.86
CA THR A 214 -1.06 6.65 12.06
C THR A 214 -0.32 5.47 12.68
N SER A 215 -0.83 4.25 12.49
CA SER A 215 -0.32 3.03 13.12
C SER A 215 -0.51 1.82 12.22
N VAL A 216 0.42 0.86 12.28
CA VAL A 216 0.07 -0.53 11.95
C VAL A 216 -1.10 -0.95 12.84
N SER A 217 -2.08 -1.66 12.30
CA SER A 217 -3.20 -2.17 13.08
C SER A 217 -3.57 -3.57 12.62
N ALA A 218 -4.15 -4.37 13.50
CA ALA A 218 -4.49 -5.74 13.20
C ALA A 218 -5.76 -6.18 13.93
N VAL A 219 -6.39 -7.25 13.46
CA VAL A 219 -7.61 -7.80 14.06
C VAL A 219 -7.61 -9.32 13.95
N ASN A 220 -8.18 -9.97 14.97
CA ASN A 220 -8.50 -11.39 14.95
C ASN A 220 -10.01 -11.57 14.74
N TRP A 221 -10.40 -12.15 13.61
CA TRP A 221 -11.78 -12.50 13.29
C TRP A 221 -12.06 -13.94 13.70
N THR A 222 -12.97 -14.12 14.66
CA THR A 222 -13.45 -15.45 15.06
C THR A 222 -14.68 -15.80 14.26
N VAL A 223 -14.65 -16.96 13.61
CA VAL A 223 -15.69 -17.47 12.72
C VAL A 223 -16.22 -18.80 13.25
N SER A 224 -17.53 -18.87 13.46
CA SER A 224 -18.20 -20.10 13.88
C SER A 224 -19.54 -20.30 13.17
N LEU A 225 -20.19 -21.42 13.41
CA LEU A 225 -21.50 -21.73 12.87
C LEU A 225 -22.58 -21.61 13.97
N PRO A 226 -23.80 -21.15 13.64
CA PRO A 226 -24.93 -21.19 14.55
C PRO A 226 -25.22 -22.60 15.07
N ALA A 227 -25.48 -22.72 16.37
CA ALA A 227 -25.78 -23.99 17.04
C ALA A 227 -27.15 -24.56 16.65
N ASP A 228 -28.10 -23.72 16.25
CA ASP A 228 -29.43 -24.10 15.77
C ASP A 228 -29.42 -24.59 14.32
N GLY A 229 -28.31 -24.41 13.60
CA GLY A 229 -28.16 -24.82 12.20
C GLY A 229 -29.06 -24.06 11.22
N ILE A 230 -29.73 -22.99 11.67
CA ILE A 230 -30.60 -22.16 10.83
C ILE A 230 -29.72 -21.08 10.18
N GLY A 231 -29.93 -20.82 8.89
CA GLY A 231 -29.49 -19.56 8.29
C GLY A 231 -30.61 -18.92 7.49
N PHE A 232 -30.31 -18.36 6.32
CA PHE A 232 -31.24 -17.51 5.57
C PHE A 232 -32.60 -18.19 5.34
N SER A 233 -33.69 -17.42 5.45
CA SER A 233 -34.97 -17.81 4.84
C SER A 233 -34.87 -17.68 3.32
N ALA A 234 -35.57 -18.54 2.60
CA ALA A 234 -35.64 -18.69 1.13
C ALA A 234 -35.72 -17.43 0.25
N ASP A 235 -36.05 -16.27 0.81
CA ASP A 235 -36.63 -15.12 0.10
C ASP A 235 -35.67 -13.95 -0.14
N LEU A 236 -34.35 -14.12 0.00
CA LEU A 236 -33.42 -13.00 -0.22
C LEU A 236 -32.18 -13.45 -1.01
N THR A 237 -32.15 -13.11 -2.29
CA THR A 237 -31.03 -13.29 -3.22
C THR A 237 -29.93 -12.24 -2.97
N GLU A 238 -29.26 -12.34 -1.82
CA GLU A 238 -27.91 -11.79 -1.67
C GLU A 238 -26.94 -12.97 -1.51
N SER A 239 -25.78 -12.91 -2.15
CA SER A 239 -24.75 -13.97 -2.17
C SER A 239 -24.53 -14.57 -0.76
N GLY A 240 -25.14 -15.73 -0.52
CA GLY A 240 -25.34 -16.32 0.82
C GLY A 240 -24.39 -17.48 1.18
N PRO A 241 -24.26 -17.81 2.48
CA PRO A 241 -23.26 -18.70 3.10
C PRO A 241 -23.45 -20.24 2.92
N ILE A 242 -22.51 -21.06 3.44
CA ILE A 242 -22.45 -22.53 3.30
C ILE A 242 -23.49 -23.23 4.18
N VAL A 243 -24.46 -23.92 3.58
CA VAL A 243 -24.66 -25.40 3.56
C VAL A 243 -25.98 -25.66 2.83
N TRP A 244 -25.98 -26.58 1.86
CA TRP A 244 -27.17 -27.10 1.18
C TRP A 244 -27.48 -28.51 1.70
N ASN A 245 -28.65 -28.76 2.28
CA ASN A 245 -29.03 -30.11 2.74
C ASN A 245 -30.00 -30.79 1.75
N THR A 246 -29.63 -32.00 1.31
CA THR A 246 -30.37 -32.92 0.45
C THR A 246 -31.56 -33.64 1.13
N GLY A 247 -32.01 -33.19 2.30
CA GLY A 247 -33.05 -33.83 3.13
C GLY A 247 -34.48 -33.32 2.98
N GLY A 248 -34.87 -32.75 1.83
CA GLY A 248 -36.28 -32.39 1.58
C GLY A 248 -36.79 -31.12 2.26
N PHE A 249 -35.90 -30.20 2.63
CA PHE A 249 -36.25 -28.80 2.87
C PHE A 249 -35.60 -27.95 1.78
N GLY A 250 -36.39 -27.41 0.87
CA GLY A 250 -35.88 -26.40 -0.06
C GLY A 250 -35.45 -25.16 0.73
N THR A 251 -34.27 -24.61 0.43
CA THR A 251 -33.88 -23.19 0.59
C THR A 251 -33.26 -22.65 1.90
N ILE A 252 -32.62 -23.44 2.78
CA ILE A 252 -31.87 -22.85 3.93
C ILE A 252 -30.36 -23.02 3.75
N SER A 253 -29.66 -21.88 3.58
CA SER A 253 -28.19 -21.72 3.63
C SER A 253 -27.78 -21.43 5.08
N ARG A 254 -26.79 -22.14 5.69
CA ARG A 254 -26.39 -21.85 7.09
C ARG A 254 -25.58 -20.58 7.18
N ASP A 255 -25.90 -19.74 8.15
CA ASP A 255 -25.22 -18.48 8.44
C ASP A 255 -23.81 -18.70 9.02
N ILE A 256 -22.94 -17.68 8.95
CA ILE A 256 -21.67 -17.65 9.67
C ILE A 256 -21.74 -16.62 10.80
N LEU A 257 -21.23 -16.97 11.96
CA LEU A 257 -21.09 -16.07 13.10
C LEU A 257 -19.70 -15.47 13.07
N LEU A 258 -19.63 -14.17 12.77
CA LEU A 258 -18.40 -13.40 12.84
C LEU A 258 -18.36 -12.60 14.14
N SER A 259 -17.19 -12.56 14.79
CA SER A 259 -16.98 -11.75 16.00
C SER A 259 -15.53 -11.28 16.08
N ILE A 260 -15.35 -10.16 16.79
CA ILE A 260 -14.06 -9.71 17.31
C ILE A 260 -14.18 -9.81 18.82
N ASP A 261 -13.27 -10.52 19.49
CA ASP A 261 -13.28 -10.66 20.96
C ASP A 261 -12.72 -9.39 21.66
N GLY A 262 -13.16 -8.21 21.19
CA GLY A 262 -12.77 -6.89 21.70
C GLY A 262 -11.31 -6.48 21.47
N GLN A 263 -10.58 -7.24 20.65
CA GLN A 263 -9.12 -7.20 20.59
C GLN A 263 -8.66 -6.98 19.16
N GLN A 264 -8.26 -5.75 18.92
CA GLN A 264 -7.79 -5.23 17.65
C GLN A 264 -6.82 -4.09 17.92
N GLY A 265 -6.07 -3.71 16.90
CA GLY A 265 -5.04 -2.71 16.95
C GLY A 265 -5.54 -1.28 17.18
N PRO A 266 -4.61 -0.31 17.22
CA PRO A 266 -4.92 1.09 17.52
C PRO A 266 -5.89 1.74 16.52
N ILE A 267 -5.93 1.24 15.28
CA ILE A 267 -6.94 1.60 14.27
C ILE A 267 -8.02 0.51 14.27
N PRO A 268 -9.24 0.80 14.71
CA PRO A 268 -10.31 -0.18 14.77
C PRO A 268 -10.75 -0.66 13.39
N PHE A 269 -11.22 -1.90 13.30
CA PHE A 269 -11.80 -2.48 12.10
C PHE A 269 -13.33 -2.47 12.18
N SER A 270 -13.96 -2.41 11.01
CA SER A 270 -15.40 -2.61 10.83
C SER A 270 -15.64 -3.63 9.73
N ILE A 271 -16.88 -4.13 9.66
CA ILE A 271 -17.32 -4.95 8.54
C ILE A 271 -18.78 -4.66 8.24
N SER A 272 -19.08 -4.16 7.04
CA SER A 272 -20.42 -3.86 6.55
C SER A 272 -21.02 -5.06 5.82
N ARG A 273 -20.17 -5.89 5.20
CA ARG A 273 -20.54 -7.11 4.48
C ARG A 273 -19.55 -8.23 4.75
N TYR A 274 -20.07 -9.42 5.03
CA TYR A 274 -19.28 -10.64 5.16
C TYR A 274 -20.09 -11.85 4.69
N ALA A 275 -19.39 -12.80 4.06
CA ALA A 275 -19.98 -14.04 3.57
C ALA A 275 -19.00 -15.20 3.75
N CYS A 276 -19.48 -16.41 3.50
CA CYS A 276 -18.58 -17.55 3.51
C CYS A 276 -17.57 -17.44 2.35
N GLY A 277 -16.29 -17.33 2.69
CA GLY A 277 -15.22 -17.21 1.69
C GLY A 277 -14.69 -15.80 1.44
N ALA A 278 -15.29 -14.76 2.03
CA ALA A 278 -14.83 -13.39 1.84
C ALA A 278 -15.16 -12.51 3.05
N LEU A 279 -14.17 -11.73 3.50
CA LEU A 279 -14.34 -10.65 4.47
C LEU A 279 -13.99 -9.31 3.80
N ASP A 280 -15.01 -8.49 3.57
CA ASP A 280 -14.88 -7.14 3.02
C ASP A 280 -14.76 -6.13 4.17
N LEU A 281 -13.54 -5.88 4.64
CA LEU A 281 -13.28 -5.13 5.88
C LEU A 281 -13.07 -3.63 5.64
N GLY A 282 -13.60 -2.82 6.56
CA GLY A 282 -13.30 -1.39 6.70
C GLY A 282 -12.37 -1.11 7.87
N ILE A 283 -11.71 0.05 7.86
CA ILE A 283 -10.78 0.50 8.91
C ILE A 283 -11.09 1.91 9.37
N SER A 284 -10.79 2.20 10.65
CA SER A 284 -11.08 3.46 11.34
C SER A 284 -12.54 3.92 11.17
N PRO A 285 -13.52 3.14 11.68
CA PRO A 285 -14.91 3.56 11.72
C PRO A 285 -15.13 4.82 12.58
N GLN A 286 -16.15 5.61 12.24
CA GLN A 286 -16.56 6.80 13.00
C GLN A 286 -16.87 6.47 14.45
N ASP A 287 -17.67 5.42 14.65
CA ASP A 287 -17.98 4.84 15.95
C ASP A 287 -17.58 3.34 15.94
N PRO A 288 -16.40 3.00 16.51
CA PRO A 288 -15.92 1.63 16.57
C PRO A 288 -16.83 0.67 17.34
N VAL A 289 -17.60 1.16 18.32
CA VAL A 289 -18.50 0.32 19.10
C VAL A 289 -19.75 0.01 18.28
N ALA A 290 -20.37 1.05 17.70
CA ALA A 290 -21.55 0.88 16.85
C ALA A 290 -21.26 0.05 15.60
N ALA A 291 -20.07 0.18 15.00
CA ALA A 291 -19.65 -0.61 13.85
C ALA A 291 -19.63 -2.12 14.12
N GLN A 292 -19.34 -2.55 15.35
CA GLN A 292 -19.33 -3.96 15.73
C GLN A 292 -20.73 -4.53 15.97
N GLU A 293 -21.76 -3.70 16.10
CA GLU A 293 -23.13 -4.15 16.30
C GLU A 293 -23.68 -4.91 15.08
N ASN A 294 -23.01 -4.85 13.93
CA ASN A 294 -23.32 -5.63 12.73
C ASN A 294 -22.92 -7.13 12.83
N LEU A 295 -22.12 -7.48 13.83
CA LEU A 295 -21.55 -8.82 13.99
C LEU A 295 -22.54 -9.81 14.63
N GLY A 296 -22.18 -11.09 14.66
CA GLY A 296 -22.96 -12.15 15.29
C GLY A 296 -24.09 -12.74 14.42
N PRO A 297 -25.09 -13.39 15.05
CA PRO A 297 -26.03 -14.24 14.34
C PRO A 297 -26.99 -13.47 13.45
N TYR A 298 -27.57 -14.14 12.46
CA TYR A 298 -28.65 -13.59 11.64
C TYR A 298 -29.88 -13.12 12.44
N SER A 299 -30.05 -13.58 13.68
CA SER A 299 -31.10 -13.10 14.60
C SER A 299 -30.80 -11.72 15.20
N ASN A 300 -29.58 -11.20 15.05
CA ASN A 300 -29.22 -9.85 15.47
C ASN A 300 -30.03 -8.81 14.68
N PRO A 301 -30.87 -7.98 15.34
CA PRO A 301 -31.66 -6.96 14.65
C PRO A 301 -30.81 -5.81 14.09
N LYS A 302 -29.57 -5.64 14.56
CA LYS A 302 -28.63 -4.60 14.11
C LYS A 302 -27.74 -5.05 12.95
N ARG A 303 -27.78 -6.33 12.58
CA ARG A 303 -27.07 -6.83 11.41
C ARG A 303 -27.70 -6.31 10.12
N ILE A 304 -26.86 -5.74 9.28
CA ILE A 304 -27.17 -5.24 7.94
C ILE A 304 -27.37 -6.42 7.00
N ARG A 305 -28.48 -6.40 6.23
CA ARG A 305 -28.95 -7.49 5.37
C ARG A 305 -29.16 -7.06 3.91
N SER A 306 -28.83 -5.81 3.62
CA SER A 306 -28.97 -5.17 2.32
C SER A 306 -27.67 -4.43 2.02
N THR A 307 -27.51 -3.93 0.80
CA THR A 307 -26.39 -3.03 0.45
C THR A 307 -26.19 -1.96 1.53
N PRO A 308 -25.00 -1.89 2.17
CA PRO A 308 -24.72 -0.91 3.21
C PRO A 308 -24.86 0.51 2.68
N GLN A 309 -25.44 1.38 3.51
CA GLN A 309 -25.59 2.81 3.23
C GLN A 309 -24.51 3.61 3.97
N ALA A 310 -24.15 4.78 3.46
CA ALA A 310 -23.16 5.66 4.07
C ALA A 310 -23.48 6.01 5.54
N THR A 311 -24.76 6.08 5.88
CA THR A 311 -25.27 6.37 7.24
C THR A 311 -25.16 5.21 8.22
N SER A 312 -24.77 4.01 7.77
CA SER A 312 -24.69 2.85 8.64
C SER A 312 -23.34 2.78 9.34
N ALA A 313 -23.35 2.65 10.67
CA ALA A 313 -22.14 2.61 11.51
C ALA A 313 -21.00 1.70 10.99
N PRO A 314 -21.23 0.45 10.53
CA PRO A 314 -20.14 -0.35 9.99
C PRO A 314 -19.59 0.15 8.64
N ALA A 315 -20.38 0.88 7.84
CA ALA A 315 -19.97 1.44 6.55
C ALA A 315 -19.38 2.86 6.65
N GLN A 316 -19.57 3.53 7.79
CA GLN A 316 -18.87 4.76 8.19
C GLN A 316 -17.42 4.44 8.57
N ALA A 317 -16.69 3.79 7.68
CA ALA A 317 -15.28 3.42 7.81
C ALA A 317 -14.58 3.60 6.46
N TRP A 318 -13.25 3.57 6.49
CA TRP A 318 -12.44 3.63 5.27
C TRP A 318 -12.31 2.25 4.64
N PHE A 319 -12.46 2.21 3.31
CA PHE A 319 -12.05 1.06 2.52
C PHE A 319 -10.52 1.07 2.41
N PRO A 320 -9.79 0.02 2.84
CA PRO A 320 -8.36 -0.09 2.58
C PRO A 320 -8.05 0.10 1.08
N SER A 321 -6.91 0.70 0.75
CA SER A 321 -6.53 0.99 -0.64
C SER A 321 -5.09 0.57 -0.88
N PRO A 322 -4.77 -0.11 -2.01
CA PRO A 322 -3.42 -0.48 -2.38
C PRO A 322 -2.47 0.71 -2.51
N ARG A 323 -2.99 1.94 -2.61
CA ARG A 323 -2.20 3.18 -2.70
C ARG A 323 -1.68 3.70 -1.36
N TYR A 324 -2.31 3.29 -0.26
CA TYR A 324 -2.01 3.83 1.07
C TYR A 324 -1.43 2.81 2.05
N GLY A 325 -1.44 1.53 1.69
CA GLY A 325 -0.92 0.49 2.57
C GLY A 325 -1.08 -0.91 2.02
N VAL A 326 -0.52 -1.87 2.76
CA VAL A 326 -0.67 -3.29 2.48
C VAL A 326 -1.48 -3.99 3.56
N LEU A 327 -2.46 -4.79 3.15
CA LEU A 327 -3.14 -5.74 4.04
C LEU A 327 -2.35 -7.05 4.04
N ILE A 328 -2.27 -7.75 5.17
CA ILE A 328 -1.63 -9.07 5.27
C ILE A 328 -2.55 -10.02 6.03
N PRO A 329 -3.21 -10.98 5.34
CA PRO A 329 -4.03 -11.99 5.98
C PRO A 329 -3.17 -13.16 6.48
N THR A 330 -3.58 -13.79 7.58
CA THR A 330 -2.97 -15.02 8.07
C THR A 330 -4.03 -15.93 8.69
N VAL A 331 -4.01 -17.21 8.32
CA VAL A 331 -4.95 -18.20 8.85
C VAL A 331 -4.62 -18.49 10.32
N ARG A 332 -5.59 -18.23 11.22
CA ARG A 332 -5.47 -18.46 12.67
C ARG A 332 -6.29 -19.66 13.17
N THR A 333 -6.49 -20.65 12.30
CA THR A 333 -6.99 -21.99 12.66
C THR A 333 -6.16 -23.05 11.95
N ASN A 334 -5.73 -24.08 12.68
CA ASN A 334 -5.08 -25.25 12.09
C ASN A 334 -6.13 -26.25 11.60
N GLY A 335 -5.86 -26.88 10.45
CA GLY A 335 -6.71 -27.93 9.90
C GLY A 335 -6.39 -29.34 10.44
N PRO A 336 -7.21 -30.35 10.08
CA PRO A 336 -8.39 -30.21 9.23
C PRO A 336 -9.59 -29.65 10.01
N ILE A 337 -10.34 -28.75 9.37
CA ILE A 337 -11.55 -28.11 9.90
C ILE A 337 -12.76 -28.93 9.44
N GLN A 338 -13.72 -29.19 10.34
CA GLN A 338 -14.96 -29.90 10.03
C GLN A 338 -16.16 -29.09 10.50
N TRP A 339 -17.08 -28.80 9.57
CA TRP A 339 -18.29 -28.00 9.79
C TRP A 339 -19.53 -28.83 10.13
N ASN A 340 -19.34 -30.16 10.21
CA ASN A 340 -20.39 -31.16 10.50
C ASN A 340 -21.60 -31.01 9.58
N ASP A 341 -21.36 -30.56 8.35
CA ASP A 341 -22.34 -30.32 7.29
C ASP A 341 -22.47 -31.51 6.33
N GLY A 342 -21.82 -32.63 6.66
CA GLY A 342 -21.72 -33.80 5.79
C GLY A 342 -20.51 -33.76 4.85
N ALA A 343 -19.78 -32.65 4.75
CA ALA A 343 -18.61 -32.51 3.91
C ALA A 343 -17.34 -33.18 4.47
N ALA A 344 -16.32 -33.27 3.63
CA ALA A 344 -14.97 -33.61 4.04
C ALA A 344 -14.40 -32.57 5.01
N PRO A 345 -13.60 -33.00 6.01
CA PRO A 345 -12.69 -32.08 6.66
C PRO A 345 -11.77 -31.43 5.62
N PHE A 346 -11.47 -30.14 5.78
CA PHE A 346 -10.67 -29.38 4.83
C PHE A 346 -9.53 -28.64 5.52
N TYR A 347 -8.53 -28.23 4.75
CA TYR A 347 -7.46 -27.35 5.24
C TYR A 347 -7.71 -25.92 4.79
N PRO A 348 -7.53 -24.92 5.66
CA PRO A 348 -7.80 -23.52 5.34
C PRO A 348 -6.69 -22.89 4.46
N HIS A 349 -7.09 -21.98 3.57
CA HIS A 349 -6.20 -21.21 2.71
C HIS A 349 -6.76 -19.79 2.48
N THR A 350 -5.90 -18.78 2.45
CA THR A 350 -6.31 -17.38 2.27
C THR A 350 -5.39 -16.64 1.31
N PHE A 351 -5.96 -15.66 0.62
CA PHE A 351 -5.31 -14.81 -0.37
C PHE A 351 -6.09 -13.49 -0.49
N GLN A 352 -5.56 -12.55 -1.26
CA GLN A 352 -6.16 -11.22 -1.43
C GLN A 352 -6.80 -11.05 -2.79
N VAL A 353 -7.82 -10.23 -2.86
CA VAL A 353 -8.26 -9.61 -4.12
C VAL A 353 -7.93 -8.14 -3.99
N ILE A 354 -7.51 -7.49 -5.08
CA ILE A 354 -7.12 -6.07 -5.05
C ILE A 354 -7.86 -5.19 -6.07
N ASP A 355 -8.61 -5.77 -7.01
CA ASP A 355 -9.27 -5.00 -8.09
C ASP A 355 -10.65 -4.44 -7.73
N PHE A 356 -11.47 -5.23 -7.03
CA PHE A 356 -12.89 -4.89 -6.87
C PHE A 356 -13.58 -5.65 -5.74
N SER A 357 -14.19 -4.91 -4.81
CA SER A 357 -15.15 -5.41 -3.83
C SER A 357 -16.54 -4.81 -4.03
N SER A 358 -17.55 -5.68 -3.93
CA SER A 358 -18.96 -5.27 -3.92
C SER A 358 -19.40 -4.54 -2.65
N ALA A 359 -18.60 -4.57 -1.58
CA ALA A 359 -18.91 -3.86 -0.34
C ALA A 359 -18.74 -2.35 -0.50
N THR A 360 -19.48 -1.59 0.31
CA THR A 360 -19.50 -0.13 0.25
C THR A 360 -18.98 0.50 1.53
N TYR A 361 -18.02 1.40 1.37
CA TYR A 361 -17.37 2.20 2.42
C TYR A 361 -16.89 3.53 1.81
N PHE A 362 -16.25 4.38 2.61
CA PHE A 362 -15.57 5.57 2.11
C PHE A 362 -14.20 5.21 1.53
N ASN A 363 -13.94 5.57 0.27
CA ASN A 363 -12.67 5.28 -0.39
C ASN A 363 -11.55 6.16 0.16
N LEU A 364 -10.41 5.57 0.52
CA LEU A 364 -9.22 6.32 0.99
C LEU A 364 -8.65 7.30 -0.04
N ASP A 365 -8.87 7.04 -1.33
CA ASP A 365 -8.33 7.84 -2.41
C ASP A 365 -9.02 9.20 -2.53
N ASP A 366 -10.35 9.22 -2.45
CA ASP A 366 -11.15 10.41 -2.81
C ASP A 366 -12.27 10.73 -1.82
N GLY A 367 -12.41 9.98 -0.73
CA GLY A 367 -13.44 10.21 0.28
C GLY A 367 -14.86 9.89 -0.17
N THR A 368 -15.07 9.31 -1.36
CA THR A 368 -16.40 9.00 -1.86
C THR A 368 -16.92 7.71 -1.26
N PHE A 369 -18.24 7.65 -0.99
CA PHE A 369 -18.88 6.41 -0.55
C PHE A 369 -19.20 5.54 -1.75
N GLY A 370 -18.66 4.33 -1.78
CA GLY A 370 -18.84 3.42 -2.92
C GLY A 370 -18.10 2.11 -2.75
N ASN A 371 -18.01 1.38 -3.86
CA ASN A 371 -17.25 0.15 -3.95
C ASN A 371 -15.76 0.39 -3.68
N GLY A 372 -15.10 -0.57 -3.06
CA GLY A 372 -13.65 -0.53 -2.85
C GLY A 372 -12.91 -1.55 -3.69
N GLN A 373 -11.61 -1.68 -3.40
CA GLN A 373 -10.74 -2.60 -4.13
C GLN A 373 -10.34 -3.82 -3.28
N PRO A 374 -9.49 -3.72 -2.25
CA PRO A 374 -8.89 -4.91 -1.69
C PRO A 374 -9.71 -5.56 -0.58
N TYR A 375 -9.91 -6.88 -0.66
CA TYR A 375 -10.55 -7.67 0.39
C TYR A 375 -9.90 -9.03 0.54
N THR A 376 -10.20 -9.72 1.64
CA THR A 376 -9.60 -11.02 1.96
C THR A 376 -10.51 -12.15 1.52
N ARG A 377 -9.97 -13.11 0.77
CA ARG A 377 -10.66 -14.35 0.40
C ARG A 377 -10.19 -15.53 1.23
N MET A 378 -11.12 -16.44 1.45
CA MET A 378 -10.93 -17.68 2.22
C MET A 378 -11.43 -18.86 1.37
N SER A 379 -10.58 -19.87 1.25
CA SER A 379 -10.89 -21.09 0.50
C SER A 379 -10.41 -22.33 1.25
N LYS A 380 -10.87 -23.47 0.78
CA LYS A 380 -10.35 -24.77 1.13
C LYS A 380 -9.12 -25.02 0.27
N LEU A 381 -8.00 -25.37 0.88
CA LEU A 381 -6.80 -25.81 0.17
C LEU A 381 -7.06 -27.08 -0.66
N GLY A 382 -7.90 -27.98 -0.17
CA GLY A 382 -8.33 -29.19 -0.86
C GLY A 382 -9.38 -29.97 -0.08
N ASP A 383 -9.94 -31.01 -0.71
CA ASP A 383 -10.91 -31.90 -0.08
C ASP A 383 -10.25 -33.25 0.25
N THR A 384 -10.47 -33.74 1.47
CA THR A 384 -9.82 -34.97 1.97
C THR A 384 -10.68 -36.23 1.78
N ARG A 385 -11.91 -36.09 1.26
CA ARG A 385 -12.83 -37.17 0.88
C ARG A 385 -13.95 -36.65 -0.03
N ALA A 386 -14.71 -37.55 -0.67
CA ALA A 386 -15.86 -37.17 -1.48
C ALA A 386 -16.99 -36.63 -0.59
N HIS A 387 -17.61 -35.55 -1.04
CA HIS A 387 -18.84 -35.04 -0.51
C HIS A 387 -20.03 -35.95 -0.89
N PRO A 388 -21.00 -36.20 0.01
CA PRO A 388 -22.18 -37.02 -0.31
C PRO A 388 -23.05 -36.48 -1.46
N ASN A 389 -23.07 -35.16 -1.67
CA ASN A 389 -23.63 -34.49 -2.85
C ASN A 389 -22.62 -34.53 -4.03
N PRO A 390 -22.93 -35.18 -5.16
CA PRO A 390 -22.07 -35.20 -6.35
C PRO A 390 -21.76 -33.82 -6.94
N GLU A 391 -22.69 -32.86 -6.86
CA GLU A 391 -22.49 -31.48 -7.33
C GLU A 391 -21.44 -30.74 -6.50
N ALA A 392 -21.25 -31.16 -5.24
CA ALA A 392 -20.20 -30.60 -4.40
C ALA A 392 -18.80 -31.14 -4.71
N ASN A 393 -18.72 -32.20 -5.52
CA ASN A 393 -17.47 -32.78 -5.99
C ASN A 393 -17.11 -32.33 -7.42
N SER A 394 -17.92 -31.49 -8.07
CA SER A 394 -17.57 -30.95 -9.40
C SER A 394 -16.48 -29.89 -9.31
N ALA A 395 -15.78 -29.63 -10.41
CA ALA A 395 -14.96 -28.42 -10.56
C ALA A 395 -15.82 -27.18 -10.21
N GLY A 396 -15.30 -26.30 -9.35
CA GLY A 396 -16.03 -25.15 -8.80
C GLY A 396 -16.93 -25.43 -7.58
N GLY A 397 -17.14 -26.69 -7.17
CA GLY A 397 -18.06 -27.05 -6.08
C GLY A 397 -17.47 -26.88 -4.67
N PHE A 398 -18.12 -26.08 -3.81
CA PHE A 398 -17.80 -25.88 -2.36
C PHE A 398 -16.33 -25.62 -2.01
N GLN A 399 -15.63 -24.82 -2.80
CA GLN A 399 -14.20 -24.52 -2.60
C GLN A 399 -13.94 -23.33 -1.69
N ARG A 400 -14.96 -22.48 -1.47
CA ARG A 400 -14.91 -21.41 -0.46
C ARG A 400 -15.14 -22.00 0.93
N ALA A 401 -14.55 -21.38 1.94
CA ALA A 401 -14.75 -21.74 3.33
C ALA A 401 -14.63 -20.49 4.20
N ALA A 402 -15.14 -20.57 5.42
CA ALA A 402 -14.81 -19.58 6.44
C ALA A 402 -14.09 -20.30 7.58
N PHE A 403 -13.27 -19.57 8.31
CA PHE A 403 -12.47 -20.06 9.42
C PHE A 403 -11.88 -18.84 10.11
N ASP A 404 -11.32 -19.02 11.29
CA ASP A 404 -10.72 -17.88 11.97
C ASP A 404 -9.53 -17.35 11.15
N ILE A 405 -9.52 -16.04 10.92
CA ILE A 405 -8.48 -15.35 10.17
C ILE A 405 -8.02 -14.10 10.92
N SER A 406 -6.74 -13.78 10.79
CA SER A 406 -6.16 -12.53 11.28
C SER A 406 -5.79 -11.67 10.09
N VAL A 407 -5.92 -10.36 10.23
CA VAL A 407 -5.55 -9.40 9.18
C VAL A 407 -4.79 -8.25 9.81
N ALA A 408 -3.65 -7.88 9.22
CA ALA A 408 -2.88 -6.70 9.58
C ALA A 408 -2.88 -5.66 8.45
N TRP A 409 -2.93 -4.38 8.80
CA TRP A 409 -2.82 -3.23 7.91
C TRP A 409 -1.52 -2.48 8.20
N PHE A 410 -0.71 -2.27 7.16
CA PHE A 410 0.56 -1.54 7.21
C PHE A 410 0.47 -0.30 6.32
N PRO A 411 0.29 0.91 6.91
CA PRO A 411 0.17 2.13 6.12
C PRO A 411 1.52 2.59 5.55
N PHE A 412 1.58 2.89 4.26
CA PHE A 412 2.81 3.30 3.56
C PHE A 412 3.42 4.58 4.11
N SER A 413 2.60 5.52 4.59
CA SER A 413 3.06 6.79 5.17
C SER A 413 3.96 6.62 6.41
N GLN A 414 3.95 5.45 7.06
CA GLN A 414 4.88 5.17 8.15
C GLN A 414 6.31 4.90 7.67
N GLY A 415 6.49 4.58 6.37
CA GLY A 415 7.80 4.27 5.79
C GLY A 415 8.10 2.77 5.65
N TRP A 416 7.07 1.91 5.68
CA TRP A 416 7.23 0.48 5.35
C TRP A 416 7.65 0.29 3.90
N GLN A 417 8.56 -0.63 3.62
CA GLN A 417 8.82 -1.09 2.25
C GLN A 417 7.82 -2.17 1.87
N ALA A 418 6.80 -1.76 1.13
CA ALA A 418 5.68 -2.61 0.72
C ALA A 418 5.08 -2.13 -0.61
N GLY A 419 4.31 -3.00 -1.27
CA GLY A 419 3.61 -2.68 -2.51
C GLY A 419 2.95 -3.89 -3.16
N TYR A 420 2.38 -3.66 -4.34
CA TYR A 420 1.66 -4.66 -5.13
C TYR A 420 2.27 -4.74 -6.53
N PHE A 421 2.80 -5.90 -6.91
CA PHE A 421 3.35 -6.11 -8.24
C PHE A 421 2.27 -6.54 -9.22
N LYS A 422 2.33 -5.98 -10.43
CA LYS A 422 1.57 -6.43 -11.59
C LYS A 422 2.13 -7.73 -12.14
N ASP A 423 1.29 -8.43 -12.86
CA ASP A 423 1.53 -9.71 -13.49
C ASP A 423 2.66 -9.69 -14.55
N ALA A 424 3.16 -10.88 -14.91
CA ALA A 424 4.30 -11.09 -15.80
C ALA A 424 4.00 -10.98 -17.30
N THR A 425 2.83 -10.48 -17.72
CA THR A 425 2.45 -10.40 -19.16
C THR A 425 3.37 -9.52 -20.00
N GLN A 426 4.13 -8.62 -19.37
CA GLN A 426 5.07 -7.72 -20.03
C GLN A 426 6.50 -8.28 -20.11
N GLY A 427 6.69 -9.57 -19.82
CA GLY A 427 7.96 -10.26 -19.93
C GLY A 427 8.82 -10.14 -18.66
N PRO A 428 10.15 -10.02 -18.76
CA PRO A 428 11.05 -10.07 -17.59
C PRO A 428 10.96 -8.81 -16.71
N ARG A 429 10.44 -7.70 -17.26
CA ARG A 429 10.34 -6.41 -16.56
C ARG A 429 9.13 -6.43 -15.64
N ALA A 430 9.34 -5.99 -14.40
CA ALA A 430 8.28 -5.89 -13.41
C ALA A 430 7.65 -4.50 -13.38
N PHE A 431 6.37 -4.48 -13.04
CA PHE A 431 5.55 -3.28 -12.91
C PHE A 431 4.77 -3.30 -11.59
N TRP A 432 4.39 -2.13 -11.12
CA TRP A 432 3.40 -1.96 -10.05
C TRP A 432 2.01 -2.25 -10.59
N HIS A 433 1.13 -2.82 -9.76
CA HIS A 433 -0.26 -3.10 -10.14
C HIS A 433 -0.95 -1.84 -10.69
N ASP A 434 -0.80 -0.76 -9.93
CA ASP A 434 -0.99 0.65 -10.34
C ASP A 434 0.26 1.47 -9.99
N PRO A 435 0.55 2.59 -10.68
CA PRO A 435 1.74 3.41 -10.40
C PRO A 435 1.83 3.93 -8.96
N ALA A 436 0.72 4.04 -8.23
CA ALA A 436 0.70 4.45 -6.82
C ALA A 436 0.58 3.28 -5.83
N SER A 437 0.50 2.03 -6.29
CA SER A 437 0.29 0.84 -5.44
C SER A 437 1.54 0.37 -4.69
N HIS A 438 2.36 1.31 -4.25
CA HIS A 438 3.58 1.03 -3.51
C HIS A 438 3.91 2.15 -2.53
N SER A 439 4.64 1.77 -1.48
CA SER A 439 5.18 2.74 -0.54
C SER A 439 6.24 3.64 -1.18
N PRO A 440 6.41 4.89 -0.71
CA PRO A 440 7.55 5.72 -1.09
C PRO A 440 8.89 5.03 -0.83
N ALA A 441 8.99 4.23 0.25
CA ALA A 441 10.21 3.50 0.60
C ALA A 441 10.56 2.35 -0.36
N ALA A 442 9.58 1.86 -1.13
CA ALA A 442 9.78 0.88 -2.20
C ALA A 442 10.09 1.54 -3.55
N SER A 443 9.95 2.86 -3.67
CA SER A 443 10.37 3.61 -4.86
C SER A 443 11.89 3.76 -4.82
N VAL A 444 12.58 3.00 -5.67
CA VAL A 444 14.05 2.99 -5.75
C VAL A 444 14.58 3.59 -7.05
N ASP A 445 13.69 3.98 -7.96
CA ASP A 445 14.06 4.65 -9.21
C ASP A 445 14.05 6.17 -9.00
N THR A 446 15.22 6.74 -8.69
CA THR A 446 15.40 8.18 -8.50
C THR A 446 15.33 8.99 -9.79
N LEU A 447 15.19 8.33 -10.95
CA LEU A 447 15.00 8.96 -12.26
C LEU A 447 13.88 8.22 -13.03
N ALA A 448 12.66 8.29 -12.49
CA ALA A 448 11.49 7.61 -13.03
C ALA A 448 11.06 8.16 -14.40
N ILE A 449 11.66 7.63 -15.48
CA ILE A 449 11.09 7.71 -16.83
C ILE A 449 9.82 6.83 -16.91
N ASN A 450 9.64 5.86 -15.99
CA ASN A 450 8.48 4.98 -15.94
C ASN A 450 8.03 4.70 -14.50
N LYS A 451 6.99 5.39 -14.02
CA LYS A 451 6.39 5.22 -12.68
C LYS A 451 5.65 3.90 -12.49
N ASN A 452 5.31 3.22 -13.57
CA ASN A 452 4.76 1.88 -13.47
C ASN A 452 5.86 0.86 -13.19
N SER A 453 7.15 1.20 -13.38
CA SER A 453 8.21 0.21 -13.25
C SER A 453 8.52 -0.14 -11.81
N ALA A 454 8.53 -1.44 -11.55
CA ALA A 454 9.03 -2.05 -10.32
C ALA A 454 10.31 -2.86 -10.56
N SER A 455 10.93 -2.67 -11.73
CA SER A 455 12.06 -3.49 -12.23
C SER A 455 13.36 -3.33 -11.43
N ALA A 456 13.46 -2.27 -10.63
CA ALA A 456 14.57 -2.08 -9.70
C ALA A 456 14.46 -2.98 -8.45
N LEU A 457 13.29 -3.58 -8.20
CA LEU A 457 13.09 -4.55 -7.12
C LEU A 457 12.88 -5.97 -7.65
N LEU A 458 12.06 -6.12 -8.69
CA LEU A 458 11.59 -7.42 -9.17
C LEU A 458 12.00 -7.68 -10.62
N THR A 459 12.35 -8.93 -10.93
CA THR A 459 12.50 -9.42 -12.31
C THR A 459 11.78 -10.76 -12.46
N TRP A 460 10.94 -10.89 -13.49
CA TRP A 460 10.28 -12.16 -13.83
C TRP A 460 11.27 -13.13 -14.48
N VAL A 461 11.24 -14.40 -14.06
CA VAL A 461 12.15 -15.45 -14.53
C VAL A 461 11.58 -16.12 -15.77
N ASP A 462 12.42 -16.29 -16.79
CA ASP A 462 12.11 -17.12 -17.97
C ASP A 462 12.09 -18.60 -17.55
N LEU A 463 10.90 -19.20 -17.58
CA LEU A 463 10.63 -20.52 -17.01
C LEU A 463 11.32 -21.65 -17.77
N VAL A 464 11.49 -21.50 -19.08
CA VAL A 464 11.99 -22.58 -19.96
C VAL A 464 13.06 -22.11 -20.96
N GLY A 465 13.45 -20.84 -20.93
CA GLY A 465 14.50 -20.27 -21.79
C GLY A 465 14.01 -19.84 -23.18
N ASP A 466 12.70 -19.70 -23.36
CA ASP A 466 12.04 -19.28 -24.60
C ASP A 466 11.22 -18.00 -24.44
N GLN A 467 11.47 -17.23 -23.38
CA GLN A 467 10.71 -16.05 -22.96
C GLN A 467 9.29 -16.36 -22.48
N THR A 468 9.04 -17.57 -21.96
CA THR A 468 7.81 -17.89 -21.23
C THR A 468 7.93 -17.44 -19.77
N PHE A 469 7.09 -16.48 -19.38
CA PHE A 469 7.02 -15.96 -18.01
C PHE A 469 5.74 -16.41 -17.30
N GLY A 470 5.78 -16.41 -15.97
CA GLY A 470 4.68 -16.83 -15.10
C GLY A 470 5.01 -16.52 -13.65
N GLY A 471 4.44 -17.28 -12.72
CA GLY A 471 4.61 -17.10 -11.27
C GLY A 471 6.00 -17.42 -10.70
N LEU A 472 7.10 -17.06 -11.35
CA LEU A 472 8.46 -17.18 -10.78
C LEU A 472 9.22 -15.86 -10.97
N ALA A 473 9.74 -15.30 -9.87
CA ALA A 473 10.41 -14.01 -9.90
C ALA A 473 11.62 -13.97 -8.95
N GLU A 474 12.53 -13.05 -9.24
CA GLU A 474 13.65 -12.67 -8.38
C GLU A 474 13.33 -11.29 -7.78
N LEU A 475 13.26 -11.20 -6.45
CA LEU A 475 12.97 -10.00 -5.69
C LEU A 475 14.19 -9.58 -4.86
N SER A 476 14.60 -8.33 -4.97
CA SER A 476 15.73 -7.75 -4.25
C SER A 476 15.41 -6.33 -3.80
N PHE A 477 16.05 -5.87 -2.73
CA PHE A 477 15.93 -4.50 -2.26
C PHE A 477 17.33 -3.89 -2.17
N PRO A 478 17.57 -2.73 -2.80
CA PRO A 478 18.85 -2.04 -2.72
C PRO A 478 19.30 -1.83 -1.27
N GLY A 479 20.52 -2.28 -0.95
CA GLY A 479 21.11 -2.14 0.38
C GLY A 479 20.61 -3.15 1.43
N VAL A 480 19.79 -4.14 1.03
CA VAL A 480 19.29 -5.19 1.92
C VAL A 480 19.94 -6.52 1.55
N ASP A 481 20.60 -7.15 2.52
CA ASP A 481 21.02 -8.55 2.42
C ASP A 481 19.85 -9.44 2.87
N SER A 482 19.39 -10.36 2.02
CA SER A 482 18.20 -11.16 2.31
C SER A 482 18.36 -12.16 3.46
N ARG A 483 19.59 -12.39 3.93
CA ARG A 483 19.88 -13.32 5.03
C ARG A 483 19.68 -12.68 6.40
N ASP A 484 19.95 -11.39 6.54
CA ASP A 484 19.92 -10.70 7.85
C ASP A 484 19.37 -9.26 7.82
N GLY A 485 18.91 -8.78 6.66
CA GLY A 485 18.38 -7.43 6.49
C GLY A 485 16.91 -7.29 6.87
N GLY A 486 16.10 -8.35 6.76
CA GLY A 486 14.69 -8.30 7.14
C GLY A 486 13.91 -9.57 6.86
N LEU A 487 12.62 -9.52 7.20
CA LEU A 487 11.62 -10.56 6.98
C LEU A 487 10.74 -10.14 5.80
N LEU A 488 10.81 -10.88 4.70
CA LEU A 488 9.95 -10.70 3.53
C LEU A 488 8.66 -11.51 3.71
N PHE A 489 7.51 -10.85 3.62
CA PHE A 489 6.19 -11.48 3.56
C PHE A 489 5.59 -11.23 2.18
N VAL A 490 5.09 -12.27 1.52
CA VAL A 490 4.44 -12.18 0.21
C VAL A 490 3.03 -12.74 0.32
N THR A 491 2.05 -12.02 -0.24
CA THR A 491 0.66 -12.47 -0.29
C THR A 491 0.23 -12.60 -1.74
N PRO A 492 -0.31 -13.76 -2.16
CA PRO A 492 -0.77 -13.92 -3.52
C PRO A 492 -2.04 -13.08 -3.75
N ASN A 493 -2.12 -12.42 -4.90
CA ASN A 493 -3.33 -11.71 -5.35
C ASN A 493 -4.16 -12.65 -6.23
N ASP A 494 -5.48 -12.53 -6.14
CA ASP A 494 -6.43 -13.44 -6.75
C ASP A 494 -6.22 -13.57 -8.26
N ASP A 495 -5.99 -14.80 -8.70
CA ASP A 495 -5.80 -15.20 -10.09
C ASP A 495 -7.13 -15.55 -10.78
N ASN A 496 -8.24 -15.25 -10.11
CA ASN A 496 -9.60 -15.62 -10.48
C ASN A 496 -9.78 -17.15 -10.62
N THR A 497 -8.95 -17.93 -9.93
CA THR A 497 -9.10 -19.38 -9.87
C THR A 497 -10.04 -19.80 -8.73
N GLU A 498 -10.43 -21.06 -8.82
CA GLU A 498 -11.36 -21.75 -7.94
C GLU A 498 -10.93 -21.73 -6.45
N ARG A 499 -9.65 -22.03 -6.16
CA ARG A 499 -9.10 -22.09 -4.80
C ARG A 499 -8.11 -20.96 -4.48
N GLY A 500 -7.74 -20.17 -5.49
CA GLY A 500 -6.78 -19.08 -5.40
C GLY A 500 -5.33 -19.53 -5.49
N PRO A 501 -4.40 -18.55 -5.53
CA PRO A 501 -2.98 -18.81 -5.63
C PRO A 501 -2.32 -18.89 -4.25
N GLN A 502 -1.11 -19.44 -4.23
CA GLN A 502 -0.19 -19.49 -3.10
C GLN A 502 1.11 -18.78 -3.47
N ALA A 503 1.62 -17.93 -2.57
CA ALA A 503 2.93 -17.28 -2.70
C ALA A 503 3.92 -17.80 -1.65
N ASN A 504 5.09 -18.21 -2.10
CA ASN A 504 6.21 -18.60 -1.24
C ASN A 504 7.50 -17.91 -1.69
N ALA A 505 8.48 -17.83 -0.79
CA ALA A 505 9.79 -17.25 -1.09
C ALA A 505 10.93 -18.19 -0.66
N ALA A 506 12.11 -18.03 -1.25
CA ALA A 506 13.34 -18.68 -0.83
C ALA A 506 14.46 -17.64 -0.76
N ILE A 507 15.22 -17.62 0.34
CA ILE A 507 16.42 -16.75 0.46
C ILE A 507 17.48 -17.27 -0.51
N LYS A 508 18.06 -16.37 -1.31
CA LYS A 508 19.22 -16.70 -2.15
C LYS A 508 20.47 -16.82 -1.29
N GLY A 509 21.26 -17.87 -1.51
CA GLY A 509 22.43 -18.16 -0.68
C GLY A 509 23.53 -17.07 -0.71
N ASP A 510 23.53 -16.22 -1.75
CA ASP A 510 24.43 -15.08 -1.90
C ASP A 510 23.95 -13.81 -1.17
N GLY A 511 22.73 -13.81 -0.60
CA GLY A 511 22.13 -12.66 0.08
C GLY A 511 21.55 -11.60 -0.85
N THR A 512 21.55 -11.82 -2.17
CA THR A 512 21.13 -10.80 -3.15
C THR A 512 19.63 -10.56 -3.20
N GLY A 513 18.83 -11.39 -2.53
CA GLY A 513 17.37 -11.29 -2.56
C GLY A 513 16.68 -12.61 -2.27
N TRP A 514 15.46 -12.73 -2.80
CA TRP A 514 14.60 -13.89 -2.68
C TRP A 514 14.15 -14.35 -4.07
N THR A 515 14.05 -15.67 -4.26
CA THR A 515 13.26 -16.23 -5.35
C THR A 515 11.82 -16.37 -4.85
N VAL A 516 10.85 -15.80 -5.55
CA VAL A 516 9.41 -15.83 -5.21
C VAL A 516 8.68 -16.73 -6.20
N ALA A 517 7.84 -17.64 -5.68
CA ALA A 517 7.03 -18.54 -6.48
C ALA A 517 5.54 -18.36 -6.18
N ILE A 518 4.76 -18.11 -7.23
CA ILE A 518 3.29 -18.02 -7.23
C ILE A 518 2.74 -19.25 -7.97
N ARG A 519 1.86 -20.00 -7.30
CA ARG A 519 1.27 -21.23 -7.83
C ARG A 519 -0.22 -21.27 -7.58
N GLY A 520 -0.99 -21.71 -8.56
CA GLY A 520 -2.38 -22.05 -8.35
C GLY A 520 -2.45 -23.27 -7.44
N VAL A 521 -3.34 -23.25 -6.45
CA VAL A 521 -3.46 -24.36 -5.49
C VAL A 521 -3.77 -25.68 -6.20
N GLN A 522 -4.47 -25.66 -7.33
CA GLN A 522 -4.86 -26.87 -8.05
C GLN A 522 -3.70 -27.50 -8.84
N GLU A 523 -2.91 -26.68 -9.51
CA GLU A 523 -1.72 -27.06 -10.25
C GLU A 523 -0.63 -27.59 -9.30
N ASN A 524 -0.47 -26.93 -8.15
CA ASN A 524 0.51 -27.29 -7.12
C ASN A 524 0.25 -28.69 -6.51
N LYS A 525 -0.99 -29.18 -6.52
CA LYS A 525 -1.35 -30.57 -6.14
C LYS A 525 -0.93 -31.62 -7.17
N THR A 526 -0.55 -31.19 -8.37
CA THR A 526 -0.09 -32.08 -9.44
C THR A 526 1.42 -32.03 -9.56
N ASP A 527 2.00 -30.84 -9.61
CA ASP A 527 3.44 -30.62 -9.73
C ASP A 527 3.86 -29.27 -9.13
N PRO A 528 4.73 -29.24 -8.10
CA PRO A 528 5.21 -28.00 -7.50
C PRO A 528 6.20 -27.22 -8.39
N ALA A 529 6.61 -27.76 -9.53
CA ALA A 529 7.35 -27.03 -10.55
C ALA A 529 6.44 -26.24 -11.52
N THR A 530 5.11 -26.41 -11.41
CA THR A 530 4.14 -25.66 -12.23
C THR A 530 3.75 -24.36 -11.53
N TYR A 531 4.03 -23.24 -12.19
CA TYR A 531 3.67 -21.89 -11.74
C TYR A 531 2.39 -21.42 -12.44
N VAL A 532 1.74 -20.39 -11.87
CA VAL A 532 0.61 -19.73 -12.55
C VAL A 532 1.05 -19.09 -13.87
N GLN A 533 0.08 -18.89 -14.77
CA GLN A 533 0.30 -18.18 -16.02
C GLN A 533 0.69 -16.71 -15.78
N ALA A 534 1.24 -16.06 -16.81
CA ALA A 534 1.71 -14.68 -16.74
C ALA A 534 0.65 -13.74 -16.14
N ASN A 535 -0.59 -13.77 -16.63
CA ASN A 535 -1.71 -12.93 -16.19
C ASN A 535 -2.34 -13.29 -14.83
N GLN A 536 -1.72 -14.23 -14.10
CA GLN A 536 -2.20 -14.75 -12.81
C GLN A 536 -1.12 -14.63 -11.72
N SER A 537 0.00 -13.99 -12.04
CA SER A 537 1.20 -13.96 -11.21
C SER A 537 1.26 -12.79 -10.24
N GLU A 538 0.22 -11.95 -10.14
CA GLU A 538 0.20 -10.81 -9.24
C GLU A 538 0.37 -11.21 -7.77
N PHE A 539 1.15 -10.42 -7.03
CA PHE A 539 1.33 -10.60 -5.59
C PHE A 539 1.69 -9.29 -4.91
N SER A 540 1.39 -9.20 -3.62
CA SER A 540 1.79 -8.10 -2.75
C SER A 540 2.95 -8.51 -1.84
N PHE A 541 3.70 -7.54 -1.35
CA PHE A 541 4.79 -7.78 -0.42
C PHE A 541 4.85 -6.77 0.72
N LEU A 542 5.48 -7.21 1.81
CA LEU A 542 5.90 -6.39 2.93
C LEU A 542 7.29 -6.85 3.37
N LEU A 543 8.25 -5.92 3.45
CA LEU A 543 9.54 -6.15 4.08
C LEU A 543 9.55 -5.51 5.48
N ILE A 544 9.71 -6.34 6.51
CA ILE A 544 9.92 -5.86 7.89
C ILE A 544 11.42 -5.97 8.20
N PRO A 545 12.16 -4.86 8.30
CA PRO A 545 13.59 -4.93 8.62
C PRO A 545 13.79 -5.44 10.06
N TYR A 546 14.91 -6.12 10.34
CA TYR A 546 15.22 -6.54 11.71
C TYR A 546 15.47 -5.35 12.66
N THR A 547 15.67 -4.16 12.11
CA THR A 547 15.77 -2.88 12.83
C THR A 547 14.40 -2.23 13.11
N ALA A 548 13.30 -2.85 12.70
CA ALA A 548 11.95 -2.39 12.99
C ALA A 548 11.72 -2.25 14.50
N GLY A 549 11.06 -1.18 14.90
CA GLY A 549 10.65 -0.97 16.27
C GLY A 549 9.57 -1.96 16.68
N ASN A 550 9.62 -2.38 17.95
CA ASN A 550 8.73 -3.41 18.50
C ASN A 550 8.81 -4.79 17.81
N LEU A 551 9.89 -5.02 17.04
CA LEU A 551 10.42 -6.30 16.58
C LEU A 551 10.22 -7.47 17.55
N ILE A 552 9.18 -8.30 17.40
CA ILE A 552 9.15 -9.67 17.94
C ILE A 552 8.90 -10.63 16.78
N GLY A 553 9.93 -11.31 16.32
CA GLY A 553 9.87 -12.14 15.12
C GLY A 553 11.23 -12.60 14.64
N GLY A 554 11.26 -13.43 13.62
CA GLY A 554 12.50 -13.91 13.03
C GLY A 554 12.34 -15.07 12.07
N GLU A 555 13.45 -15.46 11.47
CA GLU A 555 13.63 -16.69 10.71
C GLU A 555 13.88 -17.88 11.65
N ILE A 556 13.08 -18.93 11.44
CA ILE A 556 13.11 -20.15 12.23
C ILE A 556 13.51 -21.32 11.35
N ALA A 557 14.50 -22.07 11.81
CA ALA A 557 14.91 -23.32 11.20
C ALA A 557 13.86 -24.41 11.48
N GLY A 558 13.11 -24.83 10.46
CA GLY A 558 12.01 -25.79 10.62
C GLY A 558 12.46 -27.14 11.21
N ALA A 559 13.63 -27.63 10.83
CA ALA A 559 14.11 -28.92 11.32
C ALA A 559 14.39 -28.96 12.85
N THR A 560 14.56 -27.80 13.49
CA THR A 560 15.02 -27.71 14.90
C THR A 560 14.20 -26.78 15.78
N GLY A 561 13.48 -25.81 15.20
CA GLY A 561 12.90 -24.68 15.93
C GLY A 561 13.93 -23.62 16.35
N ALA A 562 15.19 -23.72 15.91
CA ALA A 562 16.22 -22.74 16.24
C ALA A 562 15.95 -21.40 15.56
N LYS A 563 16.28 -20.31 16.24
CA LYS A 563 16.29 -18.95 15.67
C LYS A 563 17.54 -18.80 14.80
N LEU A 564 17.37 -18.46 13.53
CA LEU A 564 18.48 -18.19 12.62
C LEU A 564 18.84 -16.70 12.72
N HIS A 565 17.85 -15.84 12.51
CA HIS A 565 17.93 -14.40 12.73
C HIS A 565 16.63 -13.94 13.39
N SER A 566 16.68 -13.08 14.41
CA SER A 566 15.49 -12.72 15.18
C SER A 566 15.64 -11.42 15.96
N ALA A 567 14.53 -10.77 16.24
CA ALA A 567 14.40 -9.70 17.22
C ALA A 567 13.30 -10.02 18.25
N GLY A 568 13.47 -9.50 19.47
CA GLY A 568 12.52 -9.71 20.56
C GLY A 568 12.62 -11.07 21.26
N GLU A 569 11.96 -11.15 22.42
CA GLU A 569 11.97 -12.34 23.27
C GLU A 569 10.83 -13.29 22.91
N PHE A 570 11.18 -14.54 22.59
CA PHE A 570 10.23 -15.61 22.29
C PHE A 570 10.93 -16.97 22.30
N THR A 571 10.17 -18.06 22.31
CA THR A 571 10.68 -19.44 22.16
C THR A 571 9.86 -20.18 21.10
N VAL A 572 10.53 -20.91 20.21
CA VAL A 572 9.90 -21.87 19.31
C VAL A 572 10.37 -23.26 19.68
N THR A 573 9.44 -24.16 19.96
CA THR A 573 9.72 -25.57 20.23
C THR A 573 9.13 -26.41 19.12
N ARG A 574 9.97 -27.14 18.38
CA ARG A 574 9.49 -28.16 17.43
C ARG A 574 8.90 -29.34 18.22
N GLN A 575 7.61 -29.57 18.08
CA GLN A 575 6.89 -30.66 18.76
C GLN A 575 7.02 -31.97 17.97
N GLU A 576 6.84 -31.88 16.67
CA GLU A 576 6.99 -32.94 15.68
C GLU A 576 7.34 -32.30 14.33
N ALA A 577 7.55 -33.12 13.28
CA ALA A 577 7.79 -32.57 11.95
C ALA A 577 6.62 -31.66 11.53
N GLY A 578 6.94 -30.45 11.08
CA GLY A 578 5.96 -29.47 10.62
C GLY A 578 5.05 -28.89 11.70
N ARG A 579 5.31 -29.13 13.00
CA ARG A 579 4.48 -28.58 14.09
C ARG A 579 5.33 -27.94 15.17
N TYR A 580 5.02 -26.68 15.48
CA TYR A 580 5.81 -25.85 16.36
C TYR A 580 4.94 -25.16 17.41
N LEU A 581 5.42 -25.11 18.64
CA LEU A 581 4.85 -24.27 19.69
C LEU A 581 5.68 -22.98 19.80
N LEU A 582 5.08 -21.85 19.44
CA LEU A 582 5.61 -20.51 19.65
C LEU A 582 5.07 -19.93 20.96
N SER A 583 5.95 -19.54 21.87
CA SER A 583 5.61 -18.83 23.11
C SER A 583 6.29 -17.46 23.14
N ILE A 584 5.51 -16.40 23.34
CA ILE A 584 6.00 -15.03 23.47
C ILE A 584 5.58 -14.52 24.87
N PRO A 585 6.50 -14.10 25.74
CA PRO A 585 6.17 -13.65 27.08
C PRO A 585 5.12 -12.54 27.11
N GLY A 586 4.04 -12.75 27.87
CA GLY A 586 2.94 -11.79 28.02
C GLY A 586 2.04 -11.62 26.80
N LYS A 587 2.26 -12.37 25.72
CA LYS A 587 1.41 -12.32 24.51
C LYS A 587 0.48 -13.51 24.45
N GLN A 588 -0.73 -13.25 23.98
CA GLN A 588 -1.84 -14.19 23.90
C GLN A 588 -2.63 -13.88 22.62
N SER A 589 -3.52 -14.77 22.19
CA SER A 589 -4.42 -14.51 21.05
C SER A 589 -5.28 -13.26 21.20
N THR A 590 -5.31 -12.73 22.41
CA THR A 590 -6.11 -11.60 22.83
C THR A 590 -5.41 -10.25 22.72
N ASN A 591 -4.11 -10.20 22.42
CA ASN A 591 -3.38 -8.93 22.36
C ASN A 591 -2.48 -8.80 21.13
N GLY A 592 -2.70 -9.66 20.13
CA GLY A 592 -2.06 -9.54 18.83
C GLY A 592 -2.31 -10.74 17.93
N MET A 593 -1.57 -10.77 16.83
CA MET A 593 -1.61 -11.83 15.83
C MET A 593 -0.22 -12.22 15.36
N LEU A 594 -0.13 -13.37 14.69
CA LEU A 594 1.06 -13.77 13.94
C LEU A 594 0.86 -13.48 12.45
N ILE A 595 1.89 -12.94 11.82
CA ILE A 595 2.11 -13.03 10.38
C ILE A 595 3.10 -14.18 10.16
N LEU A 596 2.84 -15.03 9.16
CA LEU A 596 3.67 -16.19 8.83
C LEU A 596 4.04 -16.19 7.36
N GLN A 597 5.30 -16.50 7.04
CA GLN A 597 5.75 -16.72 5.67
C GLN A 597 6.65 -17.95 5.64
N PRO A 598 6.29 -19.01 4.91
CA PRO A 598 7.24 -20.07 4.61
C PRO A 598 8.35 -19.52 3.73
N VAL A 599 9.59 -19.81 4.11
CA VAL A 599 10.78 -19.36 3.41
C VAL A 599 11.76 -20.52 3.23
N GLY A 600 12.14 -20.82 2.00
CA GLY A 600 13.10 -21.89 1.72
C GLY A 600 12.79 -22.65 0.45
N THR A 601 13.49 -23.76 0.26
CA THR A 601 13.40 -24.59 -0.94
C THR A 601 12.88 -25.98 -0.61
N LEU A 602 12.35 -26.68 -1.62
CA LEU A 602 11.88 -28.05 -1.44
C LEU A 602 13.04 -28.97 -1.01
N PRO A 603 12.86 -29.81 0.02
CA PRO A 603 13.92 -30.71 0.49
C PRO A 603 14.46 -31.64 -0.61
N ASP A 604 13.59 -32.15 -1.48
CA ASP A 604 13.95 -33.08 -2.55
C ASP A 604 14.39 -32.37 -3.84
N ASN A 605 14.20 -31.05 -3.93
CA ASN A 605 14.63 -30.25 -5.07
C ASN A 605 14.97 -28.81 -4.65
N PRO A 606 16.23 -28.53 -4.28
CA PRO A 606 16.64 -27.23 -3.75
C PRO A 606 16.58 -26.10 -4.78
N ASN A 607 16.30 -26.38 -6.06
CA ASN A 607 16.11 -25.36 -7.09
C ASN A 607 14.67 -24.81 -7.12
N LEU A 608 13.74 -25.44 -6.39
CA LEU A 608 12.35 -25.00 -6.31
C LEU A 608 12.09 -24.36 -4.96
N VAL A 609 11.43 -23.20 -4.99
CA VAL A 609 10.85 -22.58 -3.79
C VAL A 609 9.87 -23.57 -3.17
N ASP A 610 9.87 -23.65 -1.84
CA ASP A 610 9.01 -24.54 -1.09
C ASP A 610 7.51 -24.30 -1.40
N ASN A 611 6.67 -25.33 -1.29
CA ASN A 611 5.24 -25.32 -1.55
C ASN A 611 4.38 -25.55 -0.29
N VAL A 612 4.96 -25.41 0.91
CA VAL A 612 4.19 -25.51 2.15
C VAL A 612 3.26 -24.32 2.37
N THR A 613 2.10 -24.59 2.96
CA THR A 613 1.21 -23.60 3.55
C THR A 613 1.41 -23.60 5.07
N MET A 614 1.35 -22.41 5.68
CA MET A 614 1.44 -22.26 7.13
C MET A 614 0.18 -21.67 7.73
N THR A 615 -0.20 -22.24 8.88
CA THR A 615 -1.33 -21.80 9.69
C THR A 615 -0.89 -21.75 11.15
N TYR A 616 -1.63 -21.00 11.98
CA TYR A 616 -1.47 -21.13 13.43
C TYR A 616 -2.81 -21.28 14.13
N ALA A 617 -2.79 -21.76 15.36
CA ALA A 617 -3.93 -21.74 16.25
C ALA A 617 -3.50 -21.32 17.65
N PRO A 618 -4.31 -20.54 18.38
CA PRO A 618 -4.02 -20.23 19.76
C PRO A 618 -4.11 -21.47 20.65
N SER A 619 -3.28 -21.52 21.68
CA SER A 619 -3.20 -22.60 22.65
C SER A 619 -3.00 -22.05 24.06
N ALA A 620 -3.14 -22.90 25.08
CA ALA A 620 -2.94 -22.48 26.47
C ALA A 620 -1.52 -21.93 26.77
N ASN A 621 -0.52 -22.34 25.97
CA ASN A 621 0.90 -22.03 26.20
C ASN A 621 1.53 -21.20 25.07
N GLY A 622 0.71 -20.50 24.27
CA GLY A 622 1.16 -19.73 23.11
C GLY A 622 0.43 -20.12 21.84
N PHE A 623 1.13 -20.30 20.73
CA PHE A 623 0.56 -20.52 19.41
C PHE A 623 1.13 -21.79 18.77
N VAL A 624 0.27 -22.68 18.31
CA VAL A 624 0.68 -23.88 17.57
C VAL A 624 0.70 -23.53 16.09
N ILE A 625 1.89 -23.50 15.51
CA ILE A 625 2.10 -23.28 14.07
C ILE A 625 2.18 -24.66 13.40
N GLU A 626 1.48 -24.81 12.27
CA GLU A 626 1.58 -25.98 11.40
C GLU A 626 2.12 -25.58 10.03
N SER A 627 3.09 -26.36 9.55
CA SER A 627 3.66 -26.31 8.21
C SER A 627 3.22 -27.57 7.47
N ARG A 628 2.39 -27.39 6.43
CA ARG A 628 1.79 -28.50 5.67
C ARG A 628 2.19 -28.37 4.21
N TYR A 629 2.81 -29.41 3.67
CA TYR A 629 3.15 -29.43 2.25
C TYR A 629 1.96 -29.90 1.43
N ILE A 630 1.78 -29.29 0.26
CA ILE A 630 0.79 -29.73 -0.71
C ILE A 630 1.38 -30.94 -1.42
N ALA A 631 0.86 -32.13 -1.11
CA ALA A 631 1.45 -33.38 -1.59
C ALA A 631 1.00 -33.67 -3.03
N PRO A 632 1.94 -33.73 -4.00
CA PRO A 632 1.58 -34.00 -5.39
C PRO A 632 0.99 -35.41 -5.55
N GLY A 633 -0.23 -35.51 -6.09
CA GLY A 633 -0.87 -36.78 -6.45
C GLY A 633 -1.13 -37.79 -5.31
N ALA A 634 -1.22 -37.36 -4.05
CA ALA A 634 -0.97 -38.27 -2.93
C ALA A 634 -1.95 -38.24 -1.73
N GLY A 635 -3.26 -38.28 -1.93
CA GLY A 635 -4.20 -38.72 -0.88
C GLY A 635 -4.84 -40.07 -1.18
N GLU A 636 -5.39 -40.71 -0.13
CA GLU A 636 -6.11 -41.98 -0.27
C GLU A 636 -7.30 -41.83 -1.21
N ASN A 637 -7.58 -42.85 -2.03
CA ASN A 637 -8.75 -42.91 -2.91
C ASN A 637 -8.90 -41.72 -3.89
N GLY A 638 -7.79 -41.02 -4.21
CA GLY A 638 -7.77 -39.90 -5.16
C GLY A 638 -8.10 -38.53 -4.58
N PHE A 639 -8.07 -38.36 -3.26
CA PHE A 639 -8.28 -37.07 -2.57
C PHE A 639 -6.98 -36.32 -2.30
N ASP A 640 -7.08 -35.07 -1.85
CA ASP A 640 -5.91 -34.22 -1.55
C ASP A 640 -5.30 -34.57 -0.19
N ALA A 641 -3.97 -34.50 -0.08
CA ALA A 641 -3.26 -34.69 1.19
C ALA A 641 -2.36 -33.50 1.52
N PHE A 642 -2.34 -33.16 2.82
CA PHE A 642 -1.59 -32.03 3.36
C PHE A 642 -0.81 -32.44 4.62
N PRO A 643 0.20 -33.31 4.49
CA PRO A 643 0.91 -33.84 5.63
C PRO A 643 1.78 -32.76 6.28
N LEU A 644 2.02 -32.90 7.58
CA LEU A 644 2.96 -32.04 8.27
C LEU A 644 4.38 -32.30 7.74
N ARG A 645 5.13 -31.23 7.48
CA ARG A 645 6.54 -31.31 7.10
C ARG A 645 7.29 -30.08 7.58
N ASP A 646 8.53 -30.28 8.00
CA ASP A 646 9.41 -29.17 8.33
C ASP A 646 9.65 -28.29 7.10
N SER A 647 9.73 -26.99 7.34
CA SER A 647 10.13 -25.95 6.41
C SER A 647 10.61 -24.76 7.24
N ASN A 648 11.59 -24.01 6.73
CA ASN A 648 11.99 -22.77 7.38
C ASN A 648 10.88 -21.73 7.20
N PHE A 649 10.78 -20.81 8.15
CA PHE A 649 9.73 -19.79 8.11
C PHE A 649 10.09 -18.52 8.83
N TYR A 650 9.51 -17.43 8.36
CA TYR A 650 9.42 -16.20 9.12
C TYR A 650 8.15 -16.18 9.94
N PHE A 651 8.24 -15.58 11.12
CA PHE A 651 7.07 -15.04 11.79
C PHE A 651 7.34 -13.62 12.29
N ALA A 652 6.28 -12.82 12.38
CA ALA A 652 6.29 -11.55 13.10
C ALA A 652 5.03 -11.44 13.96
N TRP A 653 5.19 -10.90 15.17
CA TRP A 653 4.08 -10.56 16.06
C TRP A 653 3.60 -9.14 15.77
N VAL A 654 2.28 -8.99 15.55
CA VAL A 654 1.64 -7.67 15.48
C VAL A 654 0.85 -7.46 16.76
N ASP A 655 1.35 -6.60 17.62
CA ASP A 655 0.73 -6.26 18.89
C ASP A 655 -0.46 -5.31 18.70
N PHE A 656 -1.56 -5.55 19.41
CA PHE A 656 -2.75 -4.70 19.31
C PHE A 656 -2.63 -3.37 20.05
N THR A 657 -1.67 -3.21 20.96
CA THR A 657 -1.46 -1.96 21.69
C THR A 657 -0.20 -1.23 21.23
N ASN A 658 0.91 -1.95 21.06
CA ASN A 658 2.21 -1.39 20.68
C ASN A 658 2.74 -2.08 19.41
N PRO A 659 2.11 -1.84 18.26
CA PRO A 659 2.44 -2.54 17.02
C PRO A 659 3.84 -2.18 16.51
N LEU A 660 4.24 -2.89 15.46
CA LEU A 660 5.51 -2.68 14.75
C LEU A 660 5.63 -1.25 14.23
N THR A 661 6.86 -0.71 14.20
CA THR A 661 7.20 0.54 13.51
C THR A 661 8.36 0.29 12.53
N PRO A 662 8.44 0.95 11.37
CA PRO A 662 9.44 0.61 10.35
C PRO A 662 10.88 0.89 10.79
N THR A 663 11.07 1.81 11.73
CA THR A 663 12.34 2.02 12.43
C THR A 663 12.14 1.89 13.93
N ALA A 664 13.15 1.38 14.62
CA ALA A 664 13.19 1.45 16.07
C ALA A 664 13.17 2.92 16.52
N ALA A 665 12.32 3.24 17.50
CA ALA A 665 12.42 4.51 18.20
C ALA A 665 13.87 4.66 18.68
N ALA A 666 14.50 5.80 18.39
CA ALA A 666 15.83 6.09 18.87
C ALA A 666 15.84 5.83 20.38
N VAL A 667 16.68 4.88 20.84
CA VAL A 667 16.75 4.55 22.26
C VAL A 667 17.12 5.85 22.96
N PRO A 668 16.22 6.45 23.79
CA PRO A 668 16.52 7.71 24.41
C PRO A 668 17.77 7.50 25.29
N PRO A 669 18.80 8.34 25.16
CA PRO A 669 20.02 8.21 25.93
C PRO A 669 19.71 8.17 27.43
N THR A 670 20.29 7.21 28.13
CA THR A 670 20.17 7.15 29.58
C THR A 670 20.93 8.32 30.21
N LEU A 671 20.20 9.19 30.90
CA LEU A 671 20.79 10.27 31.69
C LEU A 671 21.26 9.72 33.05
N SER A 672 22.52 9.96 33.38
CA SER A 672 23.14 9.61 34.67
C SER A 672 23.40 10.87 35.47
N VAL A 673 23.12 10.82 36.78
CA VAL A 673 23.44 11.88 37.74
C VAL A 673 24.30 11.28 38.84
N GLN A 674 25.51 11.81 39.01
CA GLN A 674 26.46 11.34 40.02
C GLN A 674 26.99 12.52 40.85
N THR A 675 27.15 12.32 42.15
CA THR A 675 27.75 13.33 43.02
C THR A 675 29.27 13.36 42.86
N GLN A 676 29.85 14.56 42.74
CA GLN A 676 31.30 14.78 42.72
C GLN A 676 31.64 15.95 43.67
N GLY A 677 32.08 15.63 44.90
CA GLY A 677 32.32 16.64 45.92
C GLY A 677 31.05 17.39 46.30
N THR A 678 31.05 18.72 46.19
CA THR A 678 29.87 19.58 46.40
C THR A 678 29.04 19.80 45.13
N SER A 679 29.36 19.12 44.04
CA SER A 679 28.72 19.27 42.73
C SER A 679 28.05 17.98 42.28
N VAL A 680 27.22 18.06 41.25
CA VAL A 680 26.65 16.90 40.54
C VAL A 680 27.11 16.90 39.10
N VAL A 681 27.49 15.73 38.59
CA VAL A 681 27.79 15.49 37.19
C VAL A 681 26.55 14.87 36.57
N VAL A 682 26.01 15.55 35.56
CA VAL A 682 24.90 15.07 34.74
C VAL A 682 25.48 14.69 33.39
N SER A 683 25.32 13.43 32.97
CA SER A 683 25.97 12.91 31.76
C SER A 683 25.16 11.85 31.03
N TRP A 684 25.42 11.66 29.74
CA TRP A 684 24.87 10.57 28.93
C TRP A 684 25.95 10.00 27.99
N PRO A 685 25.73 8.85 27.32
CA PRO A 685 26.77 8.18 26.54
C PRO A 685 27.40 9.10 25.48
N ALA A 686 28.74 9.14 25.42
CA ALA A 686 29.49 10.07 24.57
C ALA A 686 29.27 9.86 23.04
N GLY A 687 28.86 8.65 22.64
CA GLY A 687 28.53 8.35 21.25
C GLY A 687 27.15 8.82 20.80
N VAL A 688 26.32 9.36 21.71
CA VAL A 688 24.96 9.80 21.40
C VAL A 688 24.94 11.31 21.10
N THR A 689 24.70 11.68 19.85
CA THR A 689 24.71 13.07 19.38
C THR A 689 23.28 13.58 19.12
N GLY A 690 23.11 14.91 18.96
CA GLY A 690 21.82 15.52 18.61
C GLY A 690 20.86 15.79 19.77
N TRP A 691 21.28 15.57 21.03
CA TRP A 691 20.46 15.81 22.22
C TRP A 691 20.89 17.07 22.98
N THR A 692 19.90 17.82 23.46
CA THR A 692 20.06 18.98 24.34
C THR A 692 19.65 18.62 25.76
N LEU A 693 20.55 18.83 26.74
CA LEU A 693 20.21 18.74 28.15
C LEU A 693 19.37 19.96 28.55
N GLN A 694 18.20 19.71 29.12
CA GLN A 694 17.33 20.74 29.68
C GLN A 694 17.14 20.51 31.18
N SER A 695 16.88 21.59 31.91
CA SER A 695 16.52 21.55 33.31
C SER A 695 15.25 22.33 33.62
N SER A 696 14.56 21.94 34.68
CA SER A 696 13.40 22.66 35.21
C SER A 696 13.40 22.65 36.74
N PRO A 697 12.94 23.70 37.43
CA PRO A 697 12.82 23.71 38.88
C PRO A 697 11.58 22.96 39.40
N SER A 698 10.63 22.59 38.53
CA SER A 698 9.39 21.92 38.92
C SER A 698 8.93 20.89 37.88
N LEU A 699 8.37 19.76 38.34
CA LEU A 699 7.66 18.81 37.49
C LEU A 699 6.14 19.06 37.43
N SER A 700 5.57 19.88 38.33
CA SER A 700 4.13 20.16 38.34
C SER A 700 3.71 21.19 37.29
N THR A 701 4.60 22.15 37.02
CA THR A 701 4.47 23.18 35.97
C THR A 701 5.83 23.34 35.30
N PRO A 702 6.22 22.42 34.40
CA PRO A 702 7.57 22.37 33.88
C PRO A 702 7.87 23.58 32.98
N ASP A 703 8.96 24.27 33.28
CA ASP A 703 9.60 25.25 32.41
C ASP A 703 11.00 24.71 32.08
N TRP A 704 11.14 24.09 30.90
CA TRP A 704 12.35 23.39 30.50
C TRP A 704 13.29 24.33 29.74
N GLN A 705 14.42 24.64 30.36
CA GLN A 705 15.43 25.53 29.79
C GLN A 705 16.72 24.76 29.48
N PRO A 706 17.43 25.06 28.38
CA PRO A 706 18.72 24.46 28.08
C PRO A 706 19.72 24.65 29.22
N VAL A 707 20.45 23.58 29.58
CA VAL A 707 21.51 23.65 30.58
C VAL A 707 22.80 24.14 29.90
N PRO A 708 23.36 25.29 30.32
CA PRO A 708 24.59 25.81 29.72
C PRO A 708 25.81 25.00 30.15
N GLY A 709 26.88 25.05 29.35
CA GLY A 709 28.18 24.48 29.72
C GLY A 709 28.31 22.96 29.57
N VAL A 710 27.38 22.32 28.85
CA VAL A 710 27.51 20.92 28.44
C VAL A 710 28.69 20.76 27.48
N VAL A 711 29.60 19.84 27.80
CA VAL A 711 30.73 19.46 26.94
C VAL A 711 30.87 17.94 26.95
N ASN A 712 31.04 17.32 25.78
CA ASN A 712 31.18 15.87 25.64
C ASN A 712 30.08 15.08 26.38
N ASN A 713 28.82 15.50 26.22
CA ASN A 713 27.66 14.86 26.82
C ASN A 713 27.70 14.80 28.35
N SER A 714 28.35 15.78 28.98
CA SER A 714 28.49 15.89 30.42
C SER A 714 28.50 17.36 30.86
N VAL A 715 27.95 17.63 32.04
CA VAL A 715 28.05 18.94 32.70
C VAL A 715 28.19 18.73 34.21
N THR A 716 29.05 19.54 34.82
CA THR A 716 29.17 19.60 36.29
C THR A 716 28.41 20.82 36.79
N LEU A 717 27.39 20.59 37.61
CA LEU A 717 26.52 21.61 38.18
C LEU A 717 26.75 21.71 39.67
N THR A 718 26.80 22.94 40.19
CA THR A 718 26.79 23.16 41.64
C THR A 718 25.33 23.31 42.09
N PRO A 719 24.80 22.43 42.94
CA PRO A 719 23.42 22.52 43.42
C PRO A 719 23.15 23.88 44.07
N THR A 720 22.07 24.54 43.68
CA THR A 720 21.55 25.75 44.31
C THR A 720 20.43 25.40 45.30
N THR A 721 19.82 26.38 45.95
CA THR A 721 18.67 26.15 46.83
C THR A 721 17.41 25.77 46.04
N GLY A 722 17.01 24.50 46.11
CA GLY A 722 15.76 23.98 45.54
C GLY A 722 15.96 22.71 44.71
N PRO A 723 14.87 22.01 44.35
CA PRO A 723 14.95 20.88 43.43
C PRO A 723 15.28 21.34 42.01
N SER A 724 15.99 20.50 41.25
CA SER A 724 16.20 20.66 39.81
C SER A 724 16.02 19.31 39.13
N PHE A 725 15.27 19.30 38.05
CA PHE A 725 14.96 18.12 37.25
C PHE A 725 15.63 18.24 35.90
N PHE A 726 16.06 17.11 35.33
CA PHE A 726 16.82 17.10 34.08
C PHE A 726 16.17 16.15 33.08
N ARG A 727 16.21 16.52 31.79
CA ARG A 727 15.83 15.66 30.66
C ARG A 727 16.73 15.89 29.47
N LEU A 728 16.79 14.91 28.56
CA LEU A 728 17.34 15.10 27.22
C LEU A 728 16.16 15.36 26.27
N SER A 729 16.31 16.35 25.39
CA SER A 729 15.39 16.67 24.30
C SER A 729 16.16 16.56 22.99
N GLN A 730 15.55 15.94 21.98
CA GLN A 730 16.05 15.94 20.61
C GLN A 730 15.38 17.05 19.82
#